data_AF-D8THL2-F1
#
_entry.id   AF-D8THL2-F1
#
_cell.length_a   1.000
_cell.length_b   1.000
_cell.length_c   1.000
_cell.angle_alpha   90.00
_cell.angle_beta   90.00
_cell.angle_gamma   90.00
#
_symmetry.space_group_name_H-M   'P 1'
#
loop_
_entity.id
_entity.type
_entity.pdbx_description
1 polymer ?
#
loop_
_entity_poly.entity_id
_entity_poly.type
_entity_poly.pdbx_seq_one_letter_code
_entity_poly.pdbx_strand_id
1 'polypeptide(L)'
;MTQIGDEALMALFGAAYTAVATGMPFTHYEKLCELLVFANAPNITTKYDDPRALGRFTACIHDYYQGEQTKRLKNATFIGIQMDESTCIAGESHAAICVIYDEPSTGTIFEEYFGLVKLSGWTGRDLYDACSGEFRRRGVDLEKKLASFSGDGCSAVASEKKGVFGFFRKEVNSACYGVHCASHRLALCVKDAGTKRSSPKMLRDAVAAVDTVIRAAHKVFSKSPERWLNYLAVREVIGALTPARTLKVFNATRWSGRFKCIEDLLSQLPEFLSFLCPASTTPPPPPRPAAAPTPPPLRPATALPPPPRPAVPQPAGQPPAVPAGILSSPELAEYYEALLHASPAVRVILLQQLGSQESVDAILKGLSTMFQIACAGLGVPDNVRVQIVNRQPLQESLKAQVSIIDLNIRRTLSQLAQAQQATLPQPPPPPPPPPPPAAPPPMYSSAYATADDSDSDYDPSDTESVVSSECDDDGVDVDPSCGGKPADEAAKFASLHEKLTDFTTLAFTHFLADVLGTTDAMFKLMQASEFKFSDVPGCVEGTKNALHACYVAVEPGEYLTLALSAFFAEMKATGFGSYKGHAIHNVPAHPEAEVHKLVSKYAANLIRHVNERFPDTRFISALALFDPLEYPDVDQPSLVKWGIEKLNVIHEYFTSRSEAKVHTHECHPVISFGQAKAELVGFLVSMQGMKEEASKAHAAYVQYFAEERAVLSQLLDDASLGYEAAHEVAQKVSRNRARPQHHLDVVIQKLWGLRRNVPQLYRLALFVAMIKPTTVNCERVFSMCTVLKTELHTRHSVTSLDQSLFIKLNTSGSVMKEHEALAKAVIAYHSGTKIHLYQSIAAQVENINRDPRVSHMLVH
;
A
#
# COMPACT_ATOMS: atom_id res chain seq x y z
N MET A 1 29.38 23.36 -30.53
CA MET A 1 28.83 23.18 -29.16
C MET A 1 29.81 23.86 -28.22
N THR A 2 29.38 24.91 -27.49
CA THR A 2 30.20 25.56 -26.45
C THR A 2 30.44 24.52 -25.35
N GLN A 3 31.70 24.19 -25.04
CA GLN A 3 32.05 23.20 -24.01
C GLN A 3 31.47 23.65 -22.65
N ILE A 4 30.50 22.90 -22.14
CA ILE A 4 30.07 22.99 -20.75
C ILE A 4 31.14 22.32 -19.88
N GLY A 5 31.53 22.96 -18.78
CA GLY A 5 32.47 22.37 -17.82
C GLY A 5 31.87 21.18 -17.07
N ASP A 6 32.72 20.25 -16.63
CA ASP A 6 32.26 19.00 -15.99
C ASP A 6 31.41 19.25 -14.73
N GLU A 7 31.70 20.30 -13.97
CA GLU A 7 30.91 20.71 -12.80
C GLU A 7 29.47 21.10 -13.16
N ALA A 8 29.28 21.78 -14.29
CA ALA A 8 27.96 22.17 -14.77
C ALA A 8 27.17 20.96 -15.29
N LEU A 9 27.83 20.02 -15.99
CA LEU A 9 27.22 18.76 -16.40
C LEU A 9 26.83 17.91 -15.20
N MET A 10 27.67 17.85 -14.17
CA MET A 10 27.37 17.15 -12.92
C MET A 10 26.12 17.71 -12.24
N ALA A 11 25.99 19.04 -12.15
CA ALA A 11 24.79 19.67 -11.59
C ALA A 11 23.53 19.34 -12.41
N LEU A 12 23.61 19.40 -13.74
CA LEU A 12 22.49 19.08 -14.64
C LEU A 12 22.10 17.60 -14.59
N PHE A 13 23.06 16.68 -14.50
CA PHE A 13 22.81 15.24 -14.30
C PHE A 13 22.21 14.97 -12.92
N GLY A 14 22.67 15.67 -11.88
CA GLY A 14 22.07 15.63 -10.56
C GLY A 14 20.61 16.07 -10.57
N ALA A 15 20.29 17.19 -11.23
CA ALA A 15 18.91 17.64 -11.40
C ALA A 15 18.06 16.64 -12.21
N ALA A 16 18.62 16.06 -13.28
CA ALA A 16 17.92 15.10 -14.11
C ALA A 16 17.61 13.81 -13.34
N TYR A 17 18.58 13.31 -12.59
CA TYR A 17 18.40 12.19 -11.67
C TYR A 17 17.32 12.50 -10.62
N THR A 18 17.37 13.68 -9.98
CA THR A 18 16.37 14.08 -8.99
C THR A 18 14.97 14.09 -9.59
N ALA A 19 14.79 14.71 -10.76
CA ALA A 19 13.50 14.75 -11.44
C ALA A 19 12.94 13.33 -11.67
N VAL A 20 13.77 12.42 -12.19
CA VAL A 20 13.35 11.06 -12.52
C VAL A 20 13.14 10.18 -11.29
N ALA A 21 14.10 10.17 -10.36
CA ALA A 21 14.05 9.31 -9.18
C ALA A 21 12.90 9.70 -8.24
N THR A 22 12.55 10.98 -8.17
CA THR A 22 11.37 11.43 -7.42
C THR A 22 10.07 11.29 -8.21
N GLY A 23 10.13 11.15 -9.53
CA GLY A 23 8.97 11.04 -10.41
C GLY A 23 8.34 12.38 -10.77
N MET A 24 9.07 13.49 -10.63
CA MET A 24 8.59 14.82 -11.03
C MET A 24 8.21 14.86 -12.51
N PRO A 25 7.17 15.63 -12.89
CA PRO A 25 6.87 15.86 -14.30
C PRO A 25 8.08 16.48 -15.01
N PHE A 26 8.37 16.03 -16.23
CA PHE A 26 9.55 16.48 -16.99
C PHE A 26 9.57 18.00 -17.23
N THR A 27 8.41 18.66 -17.22
CA THR A 27 8.28 20.12 -17.29
C THR A 27 8.88 20.85 -16.10
N HIS A 28 9.05 20.19 -14.95
CA HIS A 28 9.65 20.79 -13.75
C HIS A 28 11.19 20.84 -13.83
N TYR A 29 11.79 20.20 -14.83
CA TYR A 29 13.24 20.23 -15.01
C TYR A 29 13.77 21.64 -15.27
N GLU A 30 13.04 22.45 -16.05
CA GLU A 30 13.35 23.87 -16.27
C GLU A 30 13.45 24.62 -14.93
N LYS A 31 12.51 24.37 -14.01
CA LYS A 31 12.51 24.97 -12.67
C LYS A 31 13.64 24.48 -11.77
N LEU A 32 14.05 23.22 -11.91
CA LEU A 32 15.26 22.72 -11.24
C LEU A 32 16.50 23.41 -11.79
N CYS A 33 16.59 23.65 -13.10
CA CYS A 33 17.68 24.41 -13.70
C CYS A 33 17.70 25.87 -13.23
N GLU A 34 16.54 26.55 -13.15
CA GLU A 34 16.40 27.88 -12.56
C GLU A 34 16.92 27.92 -11.11
N LEU A 35 16.55 26.91 -10.30
CA LEU A 35 17.03 26.79 -8.92
C LEU A 35 18.55 26.61 -8.86
N LEU A 36 19.15 25.80 -9.74
CA LEU A 36 20.60 25.64 -9.77
C LEU A 36 21.31 26.94 -10.13
N VAL A 37 20.76 27.73 -11.08
CA VAL A 37 21.26 29.07 -11.41
C VAL A 37 21.13 30.00 -10.20
N PHE A 38 19.98 30.01 -9.52
CA PHE A 38 19.77 30.77 -8.29
C PHE A 38 20.75 30.38 -7.18
N ALA A 39 21.06 29.09 -7.05
CA ALA A 39 22.03 28.56 -6.10
C ALA A 39 23.50 28.80 -6.49
N ASN A 40 23.77 29.57 -7.55
CA ASN A 40 25.10 29.85 -8.09
C ASN A 40 25.90 28.59 -8.46
N ALA A 41 25.25 27.55 -8.97
CA ALA A 41 25.95 26.42 -9.55
C ALA A 41 26.78 26.86 -10.78
N PRO A 42 28.06 26.47 -10.89
CA PRO A 42 28.96 27.03 -11.88
C PRO A 42 28.55 26.68 -13.32
N ASN A 43 28.69 27.65 -14.24
CA ASN A 43 28.62 27.47 -15.69
C ASN A 43 27.35 26.78 -16.25
N ILE A 44 26.22 26.84 -15.54
CA ILE A 44 24.94 26.34 -16.06
C ILE A 44 24.41 27.28 -17.14
N THR A 45 24.16 26.75 -18.33
CA THR A 45 23.64 27.49 -19.48
C THR A 45 22.15 27.21 -19.68
N THR A 46 21.40 28.18 -20.22
CA THR A 46 19.99 28.03 -20.67
C THR A 46 19.83 27.19 -21.96
N LYS A 47 20.84 26.38 -22.32
CA LYS A 47 20.78 25.50 -23.51
C LYS A 47 20.34 24.08 -23.17
N TYR A 48 20.20 23.77 -21.88
CA TYR A 48 19.91 22.44 -21.35
C TYR A 48 18.81 22.47 -20.30
N ASP A 49 18.00 23.53 -20.27
CA ASP A 49 16.85 23.73 -19.38
C ASP A 49 15.54 23.17 -19.97
N ASP A 50 15.64 22.35 -21.03
CA ASP A 50 14.50 21.84 -21.77
C ASP A 50 14.27 20.32 -21.55
N PRO A 51 13.04 19.81 -21.72
CA PRO A 51 12.74 18.38 -21.55
C PRO A 51 13.57 17.43 -22.43
N ARG A 52 14.14 17.88 -23.56
CA ARG A 52 15.04 17.05 -24.39
C ARG A 52 16.38 16.88 -23.72
N ALA A 53 16.89 17.90 -23.04
CA ALA A 53 18.11 17.79 -22.25
C ALA A 53 17.92 16.78 -21.12
N LEU A 54 16.81 16.87 -20.39
CA LEU A 54 16.42 15.87 -19.41
C LEU A 54 16.41 14.47 -20.04
N GLY A 55 15.67 14.26 -21.13
CA GLY A 55 15.58 12.95 -21.78
C GLY A 55 16.94 12.37 -22.21
N ARG A 56 17.86 13.21 -22.70
CA ARG A 56 19.23 12.79 -23.04
C ARG A 56 20.02 12.38 -21.81
N PHE A 57 19.97 13.16 -20.74
CA PHE A 57 20.67 12.87 -19.50
C PHE A 57 20.11 11.61 -18.83
N THR A 58 18.78 11.47 -18.77
CA THR A 58 18.09 10.26 -18.30
C THR A 58 18.51 9.03 -19.09
N ALA A 59 18.56 9.10 -20.43
CA ALA A 59 18.99 7.98 -21.26
C ALA A 59 20.45 7.59 -20.99
N CYS A 60 21.34 8.55 -20.76
CA CYS A 60 22.74 8.29 -20.42
C CYS A 60 22.90 7.68 -19.01
N ILE A 61 22.18 8.22 -18.02
CA ILE A 61 22.16 7.67 -16.65
C ILE A 61 21.65 6.23 -16.68
N HIS A 62 20.54 6.00 -17.38
CA HIS A 62 19.97 4.67 -17.58
C HIS A 62 20.96 3.71 -18.27
N ASP A 63 21.60 4.11 -19.38
CA ASP A 63 22.58 3.26 -20.10
C ASP A 63 23.74 2.83 -19.18
N TYR A 64 24.21 3.73 -18.30
CA TYR A 64 25.22 3.40 -17.30
C TYR A 64 24.74 2.33 -16.32
N TYR A 65 23.62 2.56 -15.60
CA TYR A 65 23.13 1.61 -14.60
C TYR A 65 22.66 0.28 -15.22
N GLN A 66 21.98 0.33 -16.36
CA GLN A 66 21.59 -0.88 -17.11
C GLN A 66 22.82 -1.66 -17.57
N GLY A 67 23.89 -0.96 -17.98
CA GLY A 67 25.18 -1.57 -18.31
C GLY A 67 25.80 -2.30 -17.12
N GLU A 68 25.85 -1.67 -15.95
CA GLU A 68 26.37 -2.28 -14.72
C GLU A 68 25.55 -3.49 -14.27
N GLN A 69 24.21 -3.38 -14.26
CA GLN A 69 23.34 -4.52 -13.96
C GLN A 69 23.55 -5.66 -14.97
N THR A 70 23.68 -5.35 -16.27
CA THR A 70 23.92 -6.37 -17.30
C THR A 70 25.24 -7.09 -17.08
N LYS A 71 26.31 -6.38 -16.68
CA LYS A 71 27.59 -7.02 -16.34
C LYS A 71 27.44 -7.98 -15.16
N ARG A 72 26.73 -7.57 -14.11
CA ARG A 72 26.47 -8.44 -12.95
C ARG A 72 25.66 -9.67 -13.33
N LEU A 73 24.57 -9.53 -14.08
CA LEU A 73 23.76 -10.66 -14.58
C LEU A 73 24.58 -11.64 -15.44
N LYS A 74 25.46 -11.11 -16.31
CA LYS A 74 26.38 -11.94 -17.11
C LYS A 74 27.37 -12.71 -16.25
N ASN A 75 27.76 -12.17 -15.10
CA ASN A 75 28.66 -12.83 -14.17
C ASN A 75 27.95 -13.77 -13.18
N ALA A 76 26.67 -13.53 -12.89
CA ALA A 76 25.89 -14.26 -11.88
C ALA A 76 25.94 -15.78 -12.06
N THR A 77 25.92 -16.53 -10.95
CA THR A 77 25.83 -17.98 -10.99
C THR A 77 24.41 -18.42 -11.36
N PHE A 78 23.41 -17.81 -10.72
CA PHE A 78 22.00 -18.06 -10.97
C PHE A 78 21.20 -16.77 -11.11
N ILE A 79 20.07 -16.90 -11.82
CA ILE A 79 19.07 -15.85 -12.02
C ILE A 79 17.70 -16.44 -11.72
N GLY A 80 16.95 -15.83 -10.82
CA GLY A 80 15.51 -16.00 -10.70
C GLY A 80 14.78 -14.85 -11.39
N ILE A 81 13.64 -15.14 -12.00
CA ILE A 81 12.84 -14.17 -12.74
C ILE A 81 11.48 -14.04 -12.05
N GLN A 82 10.98 -12.81 -11.93
CA GLN A 82 9.60 -12.49 -11.59
C GLN A 82 8.98 -11.79 -12.80
N MET A 83 7.76 -12.19 -13.17
CA MET A 83 7.01 -11.54 -14.23
C MET A 83 5.54 -11.41 -13.81
N ASP A 84 4.97 -10.26 -14.14
CA ASP A 84 3.54 -10.01 -14.00
C ASP A 84 3.10 -9.11 -15.16
N GLU A 85 1.87 -9.24 -15.61
CA GLU A 85 1.31 -8.51 -16.74
C GLU A 85 0.16 -7.58 -16.35
N SER A 86 0.07 -6.45 -17.05
CA SER A 86 -1.04 -5.52 -16.85
C SER A 86 -1.37 -4.75 -18.12
N THR A 87 -2.65 -4.45 -18.32
CA THR A 87 -3.13 -3.55 -19.36
C THR A 87 -3.27 -2.15 -18.79
N CYS A 88 -2.62 -1.18 -19.41
CA CYS A 88 -2.76 0.21 -19.01
C CYS A 88 -4.03 0.85 -19.59
N ILE A 89 -4.40 2.02 -19.08
CA ILE A 89 -5.58 2.79 -19.51
C ILE A 89 -5.59 3.15 -21.01
N ALA A 90 -4.43 3.11 -21.68
CA ALA A 90 -4.30 3.34 -23.12
C ALA A 90 -4.59 2.07 -23.96
N GLY A 91 -5.02 0.97 -23.34
CA GLY A 91 -5.25 -0.32 -24.00
C GLY A 91 -3.98 -1.09 -24.35
N GLU A 92 -2.80 -0.62 -23.92
CA GLU A 92 -1.54 -1.30 -24.15
C GLU A 92 -1.16 -2.23 -22.99
N SER A 93 -0.81 -3.46 -23.33
CA SER A 93 -0.43 -4.49 -22.38
C SER A 93 1.08 -4.61 -22.25
N HIS A 94 1.54 -4.69 -21.01
CA HIS A 94 2.96 -4.73 -20.67
C HIS A 94 3.23 -5.82 -19.64
N ALA A 95 4.41 -6.43 -19.72
CA ALA A 95 4.96 -7.30 -18.69
C ALA A 95 6.07 -6.56 -17.93
N ALA A 96 5.94 -6.50 -16.61
CA ALA A 96 6.99 -6.02 -15.72
C ALA A 96 7.89 -7.21 -15.34
N ILE A 97 9.18 -7.09 -15.59
CA ILE A 97 10.17 -8.12 -15.28
C ILE A 97 11.06 -7.62 -14.14
N CYS A 98 11.19 -8.42 -13.09
CA CYS A 98 12.17 -8.24 -12.03
C CYS A 98 13.08 -9.47 -11.96
N VAL A 99 14.31 -9.28 -11.49
CA VAL A 99 15.33 -10.34 -11.42
C VAL A 99 15.93 -10.41 -10.03
N ILE A 100 16.21 -11.63 -9.60
CA ILE A 100 17.05 -11.93 -8.44
C ILE A 100 18.29 -12.68 -8.92
N TYR A 101 19.49 -12.32 -8.47
CA TYR A 101 20.73 -12.96 -8.90
C TYR A 101 21.85 -12.77 -7.88
N ASP A 102 22.86 -13.65 -7.90
CA ASP A 102 24.04 -13.54 -7.03
C ASP A 102 25.18 -12.75 -7.69
N GLU A 103 26.02 -12.13 -6.86
CA GLU A 103 27.35 -11.65 -7.23
C GLU A 103 28.39 -12.67 -6.75
N PRO A 104 28.97 -13.50 -7.65
CA PRO A 104 29.83 -14.62 -7.23
C PRO A 104 31.08 -14.18 -6.49
N SER A 105 31.52 -12.94 -6.69
CA SER A 105 32.71 -12.38 -6.04
C SER A 105 32.51 -12.03 -4.57
N THR A 106 31.26 -11.82 -4.12
CA THR A 106 30.94 -11.42 -2.73
C THR A 106 29.91 -12.33 -2.06
N GLY A 107 29.16 -13.12 -2.82
CA GLY A 107 28.01 -13.88 -2.33
C GLY A 107 26.78 -13.01 -2.05
N THR A 108 26.80 -11.74 -2.46
CA THR A 108 25.67 -10.81 -2.29
C THR A 108 24.55 -11.18 -3.25
N ILE A 109 23.31 -11.16 -2.76
CA ILE A 109 22.11 -11.34 -3.59
C ILE A 109 21.56 -9.96 -3.95
N PHE A 110 21.30 -9.75 -5.24
CA PHE A 110 20.64 -8.58 -5.78
C PHE A 110 19.22 -8.92 -6.17
N GLU A 111 18.30 -8.00 -5.93
CA GLU A 111 16.92 -8.04 -6.37
C GLU A 111 16.58 -6.69 -6.99
N GLU A 112 16.32 -6.67 -8.29
CA GLU A 112 16.25 -5.43 -9.06
C GLU A 112 15.16 -5.52 -10.13
N TYR A 113 14.61 -4.37 -10.49
CA TYR A 113 13.82 -4.23 -11.69
C TYR A 113 14.68 -4.45 -12.95
N PHE A 114 14.15 -5.18 -13.92
CA PHE A 114 14.88 -5.53 -15.14
C PHE A 114 14.39 -4.76 -16.37
N GLY A 115 13.07 -4.61 -16.52
CA GLY A 115 12.48 -3.87 -17.63
C GLY A 115 10.95 -4.03 -17.74
N LEU A 116 10.34 -3.12 -18.52
CA LEU A 116 8.92 -3.13 -18.86
C LEU A 116 8.79 -3.42 -20.36
N VAL A 117 8.28 -4.60 -20.69
CA VAL A 117 8.21 -5.09 -22.08
C VAL A 117 6.78 -4.98 -22.59
N LYS A 118 6.60 -4.39 -23.78
CA LYS A 118 5.31 -4.36 -24.46
C LYS A 118 4.96 -5.75 -25.00
N LEU A 119 3.73 -6.19 -24.74
CA LEU A 119 3.23 -7.50 -25.17
C LEU A 119 2.56 -7.42 -26.54
N SER A 120 2.79 -8.42 -27.38
CA SER A 120 2.13 -8.59 -28.69
C SER A 120 0.93 -9.53 -28.64
N GLY A 121 0.77 -10.29 -27.56
CA GLY A 121 -0.27 -11.30 -27.38
C GLY A 121 -0.34 -11.78 -25.93
N TRP A 122 -1.26 -12.71 -25.68
CA TRP A 122 -1.64 -13.18 -24.35
C TRP A 122 -1.41 -14.68 -24.16
N THR A 123 -0.83 -15.36 -25.15
CA THR A 123 -0.52 -16.78 -25.01
C THR A 123 0.75 -16.94 -24.19
N GLY A 124 0.94 -18.09 -23.54
CA GLY A 124 2.18 -18.35 -22.80
C GLY A 124 3.43 -18.31 -23.68
N ARG A 125 3.28 -18.53 -24.99
CA ARG A 125 4.36 -18.38 -25.97
C ARG A 125 4.74 -16.92 -26.17
N ASP A 126 3.75 -16.04 -26.39
CA ASP A 126 3.96 -14.60 -26.57
C ASP A 126 4.65 -14.00 -25.34
N LEU A 127 4.17 -14.37 -24.14
CA LEU A 127 4.74 -13.92 -22.87
C LEU A 127 6.19 -14.42 -22.69
N TYR A 128 6.45 -15.70 -22.99
CA TYR A 128 7.80 -16.26 -22.91
C TYR A 128 8.75 -15.61 -23.91
N ASP A 129 8.30 -15.35 -25.14
CA ASP A 129 9.08 -14.67 -26.18
C ASP A 129 9.42 -13.23 -25.79
N ALA A 130 8.47 -12.50 -25.22
CA ALA A 130 8.68 -11.16 -24.71
C ALA A 130 9.74 -11.16 -23.59
N CYS A 131 9.58 -12.04 -22.60
CA CYS A 131 10.51 -12.15 -21.48
C CYS A 131 11.92 -12.57 -21.95
N SER A 132 12.04 -13.71 -22.63
CA SER A 132 13.32 -14.25 -23.11
C SER A 132 13.96 -13.36 -24.17
N GLY A 133 13.16 -12.67 -24.98
CA GLY A 133 13.60 -11.66 -25.94
C GLY A 133 14.36 -10.52 -25.28
N GLU A 134 13.91 -10.04 -24.12
CA GLU A 134 14.56 -8.94 -23.40
C GLU A 134 15.93 -9.34 -22.83
N PHE A 135 16.07 -10.57 -22.31
CA PHE A 135 17.38 -11.11 -21.91
C PHE A 135 18.34 -11.24 -23.11
N ARG A 136 17.86 -11.78 -24.24
CA ARG A 136 18.64 -11.86 -25.49
C ARG A 136 19.06 -10.49 -25.99
N ARG A 137 18.18 -9.49 -25.94
CA ARG A 137 18.46 -8.11 -26.32
C ARG A 137 19.60 -7.49 -25.49
N ARG A 138 19.66 -7.81 -24.19
CA ARG A 138 20.74 -7.40 -23.28
C ARG A 138 21.98 -8.30 -23.34
N GLY A 139 21.94 -9.36 -24.15
CA GLY A 139 23.01 -10.36 -24.27
C GLY A 139 23.24 -11.15 -22.99
N VAL A 140 22.23 -11.29 -22.14
CA VAL A 140 22.26 -12.13 -20.95
C VAL A 140 21.76 -13.51 -21.34
N ASP A 141 22.66 -14.49 -21.29
CA ASP A 141 22.30 -15.89 -21.54
C ASP A 141 21.64 -16.47 -20.30
N LEU A 142 20.39 -16.92 -20.44
CA LEU A 142 19.65 -17.59 -19.37
C LEU A 142 19.99 -19.08 -19.28
N GLU A 143 20.56 -19.66 -20.35
CA GLU A 143 21.05 -21.01 -20.33
C GLU A 143 22.04 -21.15 -19.16
N LYS A 144 21.91 -22.22 -18.39
CA LYS A 144 22.77 -22.54 -17.24
C LYS A 144 22.65 -21.62 -16.02
N LYS A 145 21.93 -20.51 -16.11
CA LYS A 145 21.74 -19.54 -15.01
C LYS A 145 20.33 -19.53 -14.45
N LEU A 146 19.32 -19.79 -15.27
CA LEU A 146 17.93 -19.72 -14.81
C LEU A 146 17.66 -20.73 -13.68
N ALA A 147 17.38 -20.24 -12.47
CA ALA A 147 17.08 -21.07 -11.30
C ALA A 147 15.57 -21.16 -11.03
N SER A 148 14.87 -20.05 -11.17
CA SER A 148 13.44 -19.96 -10.86
C SER A 148 12.72 -18.99 -11.79
N PHE A 149 11.42 -19.20 -11.93
CA PHE A 149 10.52 -18.24 -12.53
C PHE A 149 9.27 -18.13 -11.66
N SER A 150 8.87 -16.89 -11.37
CA SER A 150 7.75 -16.57 -10.49
C SER A 150 6.75 -15.73 -11.26
N GLY A 151 5.49 -16.11 -11.20
CA GLY A 151 4.42 -15.49 -11.97
C GLY A 151 3.07 -15.63 -11.30
N ASP A 152 2.07 -15.03 -11.93
CA ASP A 152 0.68 -15.26 -11.56
C ASP A 152 0.27 -16.74 -11.80
N GLY A 153 -0.95 -17.08 -11.39
CA GLY A 153 -1.47 -18.44 -11.50
C GLY A 153 -2.19 -18.74 -12.81
N CYS A 154 -2.25 -17.80 -13.76
CA CYS A 154 -3.04 -18.01 -14.96
C CYS A 154 -2.39 -19.08 -15.85
N SER A 155 -3.21 -19.72 -16.70
CA SER A 155 -2.72 -20.82 -17.55
C SER A 155 -1.61 -20.36 -18.51
N ALA A 156 -1.69 -19.12 -19.02
CA ALA A 156 -0.67 -18.56 -19.91
C ALA A 156 0.70 -18.43 -19.22
N VAL A 157 0.75 -18.26 -17.90
CA VAL A 157 2.00 -18.12 -17.15
C VAL A 157 2.40 -19.45 -16.53
N ALA A 158 1.52 -20.08 -15.74
CA ALA A 158 1.87 -21.20 -14.87
C ALA A 158 1.74 -22.60 -15.50
N SER A 159 1.12 -22.76 -16.68
CA SER A 159 0.95 -24.08 -17.30
C SER A 159 2.30 -24.75 -17.64
N GLU A 160 2.44 -26.02 -17.26
CA GLU A 160 3.59 -26.87 -17.61
C GLU A 160 3.67 -27.17 -19.11
N LYS A 161 2.52 -27.15 -19.80
CA LYS A 161 2.42 -27.48 -21.22
C LYS A 161 2.63 -26.27 -22.12
N LYS A 162 1.83 -25.23 -21.93
CA LYS A 162 1.74 -24.07 -22.82
C LYS A 162 1.96 -22.73 -22.11
N GLY A 163 2.33 -22.77 -20.83
CA GLY A 163 2.62 -21.57 -20.05
C GLY A 163 4.09 -21.17 -20.12
N VAL A 164 4.38 -19.94 -19.70
CA VAL A 164 5.75 -19.41 -19.58
C VAL A 164 6.64 -20.34 -18.75
N PHE A 165 6.12 -20.90 -17.65
CA PHE A 165 6.81 -21.86 -16.80
C PHE A 165 7.24 -23.10 -17.60
N GLY A 166 6.30 -23.67 -18.36
CA GLY A 166 6.53 -24.82 -19.23
C GLY A 166 7.61 -24.55 -20.28
N PHE A 167 7.55 -23.38 -20.93
CA PHE A 167 8.55 -22.99 -21.93
C PHE A 167 9.94 -22.80 -21.33
N PHE A 168 10.07 -22.12 -20.19
CA PHE A 168 11.36 -22.01 -19.50
C PHE A 168 11.96 -23.38 -19.16
N ARG A 169 11.15 -24.35 -18.73
CA ARG A 169 11.64 -25.70 -18.46
C ARG A 169 12.04 -26.47 -19.71
N LYS A 170 11.23 -26.39 -20.76
CA LYS A 170 11.44 -27.11 -22.02
C LYS A 170 12.58 -26.56 -22.85
N GLU A 171 12.78 -25.24 -22.84
CA GLU A 171 13.70 -24.54 -23.75
C GLU A 171 14.95 -24.00 -23.05
N VAL A 172 14.92 -23.72 -21.74
CA VAL A 172 16.03 -23.05 -21.04
C VAL A 172 16.66 -23.93 -19.97
N ASN A 173 15.89 -24.42 -19.00
CA ASN A 173 16.42 -25.26 -17.93
C ASN A 173 15.31 -26.09 -17.26
N SER A 174 15.35 -27.42 -17.41
CA SER A 174 14.28 -28.27 -16.86
C SER A 174 14.24 -28.26 -15.33
N ALA A 175 15.37 -27.93 -14.68
CA ALA A 175 15.46 -27.77 -13.23
C ALA A 175 14.81 -26.47 -12.70
N CYS A 176 14.48 -25.52 -13.58
CA CYS A 176 13.86 -24.25 -13.21
C CYS A 176 12.64 -24.46 -12.30
N TYR A 177 12.66 -23.83 -11.13
CA TYR A 177 11.55 -23.91 -10.18
C TYR A 177 10.48 -22.88 -10.54
N GLY A 178 9.27 -23.35 -10.87
CA GLY A 178 8.12 -22.50 -11.16
C GLY A 178 7.38 -22.13 -9.88
N VAL A 179 7.17 -20.84 -9.65
CA VAL A 179 6.48 -20.32 -8.47
C VAL A 179 5.19 -19.63 -8.88
N HIS A 180 4.06 -20.23 -8.48
CA HIS A 180 2.79 -19.52 -8.44
C HIS A 180 2.81 -18.57 -7.24
N CYS A 181 2.74 -17.26 -7.50
CA CYS A 181 2.79 -16.19 -6.51
C CYS A 181 1.92 -16.49 -5.27
N ALA A 182 2.55 -16.54 -4.09
CA ALA A 182 1.88 -16.78 -2.82
C ALA A 182 0.78 -15.74 -2.55
N SER A 183 1.05 -14.46 -2.81
CA SER A 183 0.06 -13.38 -2.67
C SER A 183 -1.19 -13.63 -3.53
N HIS A 184 -1.01 -14.08 -4.77
CA HIS A 184 -2.12 -14.43 -5.65
C HIS A 184 -2.87 -15.70 -5.18
N ARG A 185 -2.15 -16.74 -4.75
CA ARG A 185 -2.74 -17.97 -4.19
C ARG A 185 -3.64 -17.67 -3.01
N LEU A 186 -3.20 -16.81 -2.09
CA LEU A 186 -4.00 -16.38 -0.94
C LEU A 186 -5.25 -15.63 -1.38
N ALA A 187 -5.12 -14.71 -2.33
CA ALA A 187 -6.26 -13.99 -2.89
C ALA A 187 -7.31 -14.92 -3.50
N LEU A 188 -6.87 -15.96 -4.22
CA LEU A 188 -7.76 -16.99 -4.75
C LEU A 188 -8.42 -17.81 -3.64
N CYS A 189 -7.73 -18.09 -2.52
CA CYS A 189 -8.35 -18.76 -1.36
C CYS A 189 -9.52 -17.92 -0.80
N VAL A 190 -9.30 -16.62 -0.63
CA VAL A 190 -10.31 -15.68 -0.14
C VAL A 190 -11.50 -15.59 -1.10
N LYS A 191 -11.24 -15.49 -2.40
CA LYS A 191 -12.29 -15.50 -3.42
C LYS A 191 -13.10 -16.80 -3.35
N ASP A 192 -12.43 -17.94 -3.37
CA ASP A 192 -13.06 -19.25 -3.50
C ASP A 192 -13.85 -19.67 -2.25
N ALA A 193 -13.43 -19.22 -1.05
CA ALA A 193 -14.01 -19.61 0.24
C ALA A 193 -15.54 -19.47 0.30
N GLY A 194 -16.07 -18.41 -0.32
CA GLY A 194 -17.50 -18.11 -0.32
C GLY A 194 -18.16 -18.13 -1.70
N THR A 195 -17.43 -18.30 -2.79
CA THR A 195 -17.99 -18.18 -4.16
C THR A 195 -18.01 -19.47 -4.97
N LYS A 196 -17.19 -20.48 -4.62
CA LYS A 196 -17.17 -21.75 -5.35
C LYS A 196 -18.51 -22.49 -5.26
N ARG A 197 -18.86 -23.23 -6.32
CA ARG A 197 -20.09 -24.07 -6.37
C ARG A 197 -20.18 -25.08 -5.24
N SER A 198 -19.03 -25.57 -4.76
CA SER A 198 -18.92 -26.47 -3.61
C SER A 198 -19.34 -25.82 -2.27
N SER A 199 -19.37 -24.49 -2.19
CA SER A 199 -19.84 -23.76 -1.00
C SER A 199 -21.37 -23.77 -0.93
N PRO A 200 -21.99 -23.83 0.27
CA PRO A 200 -23.45 -23.83 0.40
C PRO A 200 -24.11 -22.62 -0.28
N LYS A 201 -25.31 -22.79 -0.85
CA LYS A 201 -26.02 -21.70 -1.55
C LYS A 201 -26.18 -20.46 -0.66
N MET A 202 -26.60 -20.64 0.59
CA MET A 202 -26.76 -19.53 1.55
C MET A 202 -25.47 -18.73 1.76
N LEU A 203 -24.32 -19.39 1.76
CA LEU A 203 -23.02 -18.70 1.87
C LEU A 203 -22.70 -17.89 0.62
N ARG A 204 -22.95 -18.45 -0.57
CA ARG A 204 -22.75 -17.73 -1.83
C ARG A 204 -23.68 -16.53 -1.94
N ASP A 205 -24.94 -16.69 -1.54
CA ASP A 205 -25.92 -15.61 -1.52
C ASP A 205 -25.50 -14.49 -0.55
N ALA A 206 -24.98 -14.82 0.64
CA ALA A 206 -24.47 -13.84 1.60
C ALA A 206 -23.29 -13.03 1.04
N VAL A 207 -22.32 -13.70 0.40
CA VAL A 207 -21.19 -13.02 -0.27
C VAL A 207 -21.67 -12.13 -1.41
N ALA A 208 -22.61 -12.62 -2.23
CA ALA A 208 -23.18 -11.84 -3.33
C ALA A 208 -23.96 -10.63 -2.84
N ALA A 209 -24.67 -10.73 -1.71
CA ALA A 209 -25.36 -9.61 -1.07
C ALA A 209 -24.36 -8.53 -0.63
N VAL A 210 -23.25 -8.91 0.01
CA VAL A 210 -22.18 -7.96 0.37
C VAL A 210 -21.56 -7.30 -0.87
N ASP A 211 -21.20 -8.09 -1.88
CA ASP A 211 -20.63 -7.57 -3.14
C ASP A 211 -21.62 -6.61 -3.85
N THR A 212 -22.94 -6.86 -3.73
CA THR A 212 -23.99 -5.98 -4.26
C THR A 212 -24.05 -4.65 -3.52
N VAL A 213 -24.05 -4.65 -2.18
CA VAL A 213 -24.16 -3.41 -1.41
C VAL A 213 -22.93 -2.53 -1.57
N ILE A 214 -21.71 -3.08 -1.61
CA ILE A 214 -20.50 -2.26 -1.79
C ILE A 214 -20.44 -1.61 -3.19
N ARG A 215 -20.87 -2.33 -4.24
CA ARG A 215 -20.96 -1.77 -5.61
C ARG A 215 -22.02 -0.67 -5.69
N ALA A 216 -23.19 -0.90 -5.09
CA ALA A 216 -24.27 0.07 -5.07
C ALA A 216 -23.89 1.32 -4.25
N ALA A 217 -23.19 1.13 -3.12
CA ALA A 217 -22.72 2.23 -2.28
C ALA A 217 -21.71 3.12 -3.03
N HIS A 218 -20.75 2.53 -3.77
CA HIS A 218 -19.90 3.31 -4.67
C HIS A 218 -20.71 4.09 -5.72
N LYS A 219 -21.71 3.43 -6.34
CA LYS A 219 -22.53 4.02 -7.40
C LYS A 219 -23.33 5.26 -6.94
N VAL A 220 -23.69 5.33 -5.65
CA VAL A 220 -24.40 6.48 -5.07
C VAL A 220 -23.64 7.79 -5.33
N PHE A 221 -22.33 7.80 -5.08
CA PHE A 221 -21.48 8.99 -5.26
C PHE A 221 -20.82 9.06 -6.63
N SER A 222 -20.72 7.93 -7.35
CA SER A 222 -20.11 7.90 -8.68
C SER A 222 -20.76 8.94 -9.60
N LYS A 223 -19.95 9.85 -10.14
CA LYS A 223 -20.37 10.90 -11.08
C LYS A 223 -21.37 11.94 -10.53
N SER A 224 -21.54 12.07 -9.20
CA SER A 224 -22.41 13.11 -8.61
C SER A 224 -21.73 13.84 -7.44
N PRO A 225 -21.04 14.97 -7.72
CA PRO A 225 -20.47 15.83 -6.67
C PRO A 225 -21.54 16.39 -5.71
N GLU A 226 -22.76 16.63 -6.21
CA GLU A 226 -23.87 17.14 -5.40
C GLU A 226 -24.28 16.16 -4.29
N ARG A 227 -24.39 14.86 -4.61
CA ARG A 227 -24.69 13.83 -3.59
C ARG A 227 -23.60 13.74 -2.54
N TRP A 228 -22.34 13.91 -2.93
CA TRP A 228 -21.23 13.95 -2.00
C TRP A 228 -21.36 15.13 -1.02
N LEU A 229 -21.69 16.33 -1.52
CA LEU A 229 -21.92 17.50 -0.66
C LEU A 229 -23.11 17.31 0.28
N ASN A 230 -24.23 16.76 -0.21
CA ASN A 230 -25.40 16.47 0.62
C ASN A 230 -25.08 15.45 1.72
N TYR A 231 -24.27 14.44 1.41
CA TYR A 231 -23.78 13.48 2.38
C TYR A 231 -22.89 14.14 3.45
N LEU A 232 -21.97 15.01 3.06
CA LEU A 232 -21.15 15.77 4.02
C LEU A 232 -22.01 16.65 4.95
N ALA A 233 -23.08 17.27 4.44
CA ALA A 233 -24.02 18.03 5.27
C ALA A 233 -24.74 17.13 6.30
N VAL A 234 -25.15 15.93 5.92
CA VAL A 234 -25.73 14.95 6.87
C VAL A 234 -24.72 14.56 7.95
N ARG A 235 -23.46 14.34 7.58
CA ARG A 235 -22.38 14.02 8.55
C ARG A 235 -22.13 15.15 9.54
N GLU A 236 -22.17 16.40 9.07
CA GLU A 236 -22.01 17.58 9.93
C GLU A 236 -23.14 17.67 10.96
N VAL A 237 -24.39 17.44 10.53
CA VAL A 237 -25.57 17.42 11.41
C VAL A 237 -25.48 16.30 12.45
N ILE A 238 -24.99 15.12 12.06
CA ILE A 238 -24.81 13.97 12.97
C ILE A 238 -23.63 14.19 13.94
N GLY A 239 -22.71 15.11 13.62
CA GLY A 239 -21.50 15.35 14.42
C GLY A 239 -20.46 14.24 14.25
N ALA A 240 -20.34 13.69 13.04
CA ALA A 240 -19.39 12.62 12.74
C ALA A 240 -17.94 13.04 13.06
N LEU A 241 -17.25 12.26 13.90
CA LEU A 241 -15.88 12.54 14.33
C LEU A 241 -14.83 12.00 13.35
N THR A 242 -15.20 11.07 12.48
CA THR A 242 -14.28 10.47 11.50
C THR A 242 -14.25 11.26 10.19
N PRO A 243 -13.09 11.31 9.49
CA PRO A 243 -13.01 11.87 8.15
C PRO A 243 -13.92 11.13 7.16
N ALA A 244 -14.54 11.86 6.23
CA ALA A 244 -15.31 11.25 5.16
C ALA A 244 -14.39 10.51 4.18
N ARG A 245 -14.73 9.26 3.86
CA ARG A 245 -13.94 8.42 2.95
C ARG A 245 -14.68 8.23 1.63
N THR A 246 -13.97 8.43 0.52
CA THR A 246 -14.53 8.13 -0.79
C THR A 246 -14.73 6.62 -0.93
N LEU A 247 -15.96 6.18 -1.14
CA LEU A 247 -16.27 4.76 -1.35
C LEU A 247 -15.63 4.27 -2.66
N LYS A 248 -14.73 3.29 -2.56
CA LYS A 248 -13.95 2.78 -3.69
C LYS A 248 -14.78 1.87 -4.61
N VAL A 249 -14.39 1.80 -5.88
CA VAL A 249 -14.96 0.82 -6.83
C VAL A 249 -14.52 -0.58 -6.40
N PHE A 250 -15.48 -1.48 -6.19
CA PHE A 250 -15.17 -2.87 -6.00
C PHE A 250 -14.81 -3.54 -7.33
N ASN A 251 -13.55 -3.96 -7.47
CA ASN A 251 -13.09 -4.80 -8.57
C ASN A 251 -12.84 -6.22 -8.04
N ALA A 252 -13.58 -7.20 -8.57
CA ALA A 252 -13.51 -8.60 -8.15
C ALA A 252 -12.18 -9.29 -8.51
N THR A 253 -11.41 -8.76 -9.47
CA THR A 253 -10.08 -9.26 -9.82
C THR A 253 -8.98 -8.66 -8.93
N ARG A 254 -9.22 -7.50 -8.29
CA ARG A 254 -8.24 -6.83 -7.39
C ARG A 254 -8.42 -7.23 -5.94
N TRP A 255 -7.40 -7.85 -5.37
CA TRP A 255 -7.48 -8.64 -4.14
C TRP A 255 -7.83 -7.84 -2.87
N SER A 256 -7.22 -6.66 -2.67
CA SER A 256 -7.56 -5.76 -1.55
C SER A 256 -8.84 -4.94 -1.78
N GLY A 257 -9.47 -5.07 -2.95
CA GLY A 257 -10.64 -4.29 -3.33
C GLY A 257 -11.81 -4.51 -2.39
N ARG A 258 -12.14 -5.77 -2.07
CA ARG A 258 -13.27 -6.10 -1.18
C ARG A 258 -13.05 -5.54 0.23
N PHE A 259 -11.87 -5.82 0.81
CA PHE A 259 -11.53 -5.38 2.16
C PHE A 259 -11.63 -3.85 2.30
N LYS A 260 -10.96 -3.10 1.41
CA LYS A 260 -10.99 -1.63 1.43
C LYS A 260 -12.40 -1.06 1.24
N CYS A 261 -13.21 -1.65 0.36
CA CYS A 261 -14.59 -1.20 0.16
C CYS A 261 -15.45 -1.41 1.41
N ILE A 262 -15.29 -2.55 2.09
CA ILE A 262 -16.02 -2.86 3.33
C ILE A 262 -15.54 -1.95 4.45
N GLU A 263 -14.24 -1.74 4.61
CA GLU A 263 -13.66 -0.85 5.61
C GLU A 263 -14.15 0.59 5.45
N ASP A 264 -14.07 1.16 4.23
CA ASP A 264 -14.54 2.51 3.93
C ASP A 264 -16.05 2.65 4.13
N LEU A 265 -16.84 1.60 3.88
CA LEU A 265 -18.28 1.59 4.12
C LEU A 265 -18.60 1.55 5.61
N LEU A 266 -18.03 0.60 6.35
CA LEU A 266 -18.31 0.40 7.78
C LEU A 266 -17.87 1.61 8.62
N SER A 267 -16.76 2.27 8.27
CA SER A 267 -16.26 3.45 9.01
C SER A 267 -17.21 4.64 9.01
N GLN A 268 -18.20 4.64 8.10
CA GLN A 268 -19.16 5.73 7.93
C GLN A 268 -20.59 5.23 7.68
N LEU A 269 -20.86 3.97 8.06
CA LEU A 269 -22.13 3.30 7.83
C LEU A 269 -23.31 3.99 8.54
N PRO A 270 -23.21 4.47 9.80
CA PRO A 270 -24.32 5.17 10.46
C PRO A 270 -24.80 6.40 9.70
N GLU A 271 -23.85 7.23 9.25
CA GLU A 271 -24.13 8.45 8.50
C GLU A 271 -24.63 8.11 7.09
N PHE A 272 -24.07 7.06 6.49
CA PHE A 272 -24.47 6.61 5.16
C PHE A 272 -25.91 6.06 5.14
N LEU A 273 -26.30 5.27 6.14
CA LEU A 273 -27.69 4.81 6.30
C LEU A 273 -28.66 5.98 6.47
N SER A 274 -28.27 6.98 7.27
CA SER A 274 -29.06 8.18 7.50
C SER A 274 -29.17 9.08 6.26
N PHE A 275 -28.18 9.04 5.38
CA PHE A 275 -28.24 9.71 4.08
C PHE A 275 -29.17 8.98 3.09
N LEU A 276 -29.11 7.65 3.04
CA LEU A 276 -29.96 6.85 2.15
C LEU A 276 -31.44 6.88 2.55
N CYS A 277 -31.70 6.88 3.85
CA CYS A 277 -33.03 7.01 4.42
C CYS A 277 -32.97 8.05 5.54
N PRO A 278 -33.21 9.34 5.22
CA PRO A 278 -33.35 10.36 6.23
C PRO A 278 -34.51 9.95 7.13
N ALA A 279 -34.24 9.67 8.41
CA ALA A 279 -35.30 9.52 9.40
C ALA A 279 -36.22 10.74 9.28
N SER A 280 -37.51 10.57 9.56
CA SER A 280 -38.52 11.63 9.46
C SER A 280 -38.31 12.75 10.51
N THR A 281 -37.19 13.45 10.42
CA THR A 281 -36.97 14.79 10.94
C THR A 281 -36.84 15.66 9.70
N THR A 282 -37.97 16.22 9.28
CA THR A 282 -38.04 17.23 8.22
C THR A 282 -36.90 18.23 8.36
N PRO A 283 -36.00 18.38 7.38
CA PRO A 283 -35.14 19.54 7.30
C PRO A 283 -36.04 20.77 7.12
N PRO A 284 -35.77 21.92 7.77
CA PRO A 284 -36.45 23.15 7.39
C PRO A 284 -36.12 23.44 5.92
N PRO A 285 -37.10 23.92 5.12
CA PRO A 285 -36.84 24.24 3.72
C PRO A 285 -35.71 25.27 3.63
N PRO A 286 -34.89 25.23 2.56
CA PRO A 286 -33.86 26.24 2.36
C PRO A 286 -34.51 27.64 2.41
N PRO A 287 -33.86 28.64 3.02
CA PRO A 287 -34.39 29.99 3.03
C PRO A 287 -34.57 30.43 1.58
N ARG A 288 -35.83 30.73 1.20
CA ARG A 288 -36.11 31.40 -0.07
C ARG A 288 -35.27 32.67 -0.14
N PRO A 289 -34.61 32.97 -1.27
CA PRO A 289 -33.98 34.26 -1.44
C PRO A 289 -35.04 35.34 -1.26
N ALA A 290 -34.82 36.22 -0.28
CA ALA A 290 -35.69 37.35 -0.03
C ALA A 290 -35.77 38.19 -1.30
N ALA A 291 -36.99 38.52 -1.73
CA ALA A 291 -37.22 39.47 -2.81
C ALA A 291 -36.49 40.78 -2.51
N ALA A 292 -35.80 41.30 -3.52
CA ALA A 292 -35.06 42.56 -3.44
C ALA A 292 -35.96 43.68 -2.86
N PRO A 293 -35.48 44.46 -1.86
CA PRO A 293 -36.24 45.58 -1.36
C PRO A 293 -36.25 46.70 -2.41
N THR A 294 -37.45 47.15 -2.79
CA THR A 294 -37.70 48.39 -3.52
C THR A 294 -37.16 49.60 -2.75
N PRO A 295 -36.60 50.62 -3.44
CA PRO A 295 -36.01 51.78 -2.78
C PRO A 295 -37.09 52.70 -2.19
N PRO A 296 -36.86 53.35 -1.02
CA PRO A 296 -37.84 54.26 -0.45
C PRO A 296 -37.76 55.65 -1.11
N PRO A 297 -38.87 56.39 -1.18
CA PRO A 297 -38.88 57.75 -1.71
C PRO A 297 -38.35 58.77 -0.70
N LEU A 298 -37.74 59.81 -1.24
CA LEU A 298 -37.10 60.93 -0.54
C LEU A 298 -38.08 61.98 0.00
N ARG A 299 -37.70 62.56 1.16
CA ARG A 299 -37.90 63.94 1.71
C ARG A 299 -38.75 64.06 2.99
N PRO A 300 -38.65 65.17 3.77
CA PRO A 300 -37.53 66.10 3.99
C PRO A 300 -37.22 66.36 5.49
N ALA A 301 -36.17 67.16 5.72
CA ALA A 301 -35.50 67.46 6.98
C ALA A 301 -36.30 68.31 7.99
N THR A 302 -36.13 67.99 9.29
CA THR A 302 -36.18 68.93 10.42
C THR A 302 -35.11 68.54 11.46
N ALA A 303 -34.49 69.55 12.06
CA ALA A 303 -33.15 69.52 12.66
C ALA A 303 -33.07 69.25 14.17
N LEU A 304 -31.82 68.97 14.64
CA LEU A 304 -31.18 69.04 15.98
C LEU A 304 -30.69 67.68 16.55
N PRO A 305 -29.68 67.63 17.45
CA PRO A 305 -28.34 68.27 17.55
C PRO A 305 -27.20 67.20 17.54
N PRO A 306 -25.88 67.55 17.62
CA PRO A 306 -24.80 66.59 17.40
C PRO A 306 -24.61 65.57 18.54
N PRO A 307 -24.17 64.33 18.22
CA PRO A 307 -24.00 63.28 19.21
C PRO A 307 -22.76 63.53 20.11
N PRO A 308 -22.82 63.12 21.40
CA PRO A 308 -21.70 63.20 22.31
C PRO A 308 -20.62 62.16 21.96
N ARG A 309 -19.36 62.50 22.26
CA ARG A 309 -18.19 61.60 22.13
C ARG A 309 -18.43 60.28 22.88
N PRO A 310 -17.99 59.14 22.34
CA PRO A 310 -18.06 57.87 23.06
C PRO A 310 -17.18 57.94 24.31
N ALA A 311 -17.83 57.73 25.46
CA ALA A 311 -17.18 57.49 26.72
C ALA A 311 -16.50 56.12 26.71
N VAL A 312 -15.33 56.08 27.34
CA VAL A 312 -14.53 54.89 27.63
C VAL A 312 -15.38 53.82 28.33
N PRO A 313 -15.40 52.56 27.87
CA PRO A 313 -15.96 51.47 28.66
C PRO A 313 -15.01 51.14 29.83
N GLN A 314 -15.49 51.37 31.05
CA GLN A 314 -14.95 50.72 32.24
C GLN A 314 -15.22 49.20 32.19
N PRO A 315 -14.34 48.35 32.77
CA PRO A 315 -14.49 46.91 32.73
C PRO A 315 -15.53 46.46 33.76
N ALA A 316 -16.53 45.70 33.33
CA ALA A 316 -17.44 44.99 34.22
C ALA A 316 -17.70 43.57 33.70
N GLY A 317 -17.44 42.59 34.56
CA GLY A 317 -17.89 41.21 34.37
C GLY A 317 -16.90 40.19 34.91
N GLN A 318 -17.15 39.71 36.13
CA GLN A 318 -16.37 38.77 36.93
C GLN A 318 -15.95 37.47 36.20
N PRO A 319 -14.84 36.82 36.61
CA PRO A 319 -14.54 35.46 36.21
C PRO A 319 -15.63 34.50 36.71
N PRO A 320 -15.92 33.40 35.99
CA PRO A 320 -16.96 32.45 36.36
C PRO A 320 -16.65 31.82 37.73
N ALA A 321 -17.68 31.72 38.55
CA ALA A 321 -17.60 31.11 39.88
C ALA A 321 -17.13 29.66 39.80
N VAL A 322 -16.21 29.30 40.69
CA VAL A 322 -15.62 27.97 40.85
C VAL A 322 -16.72 26.96 41.24
N PRO A 323 -16.83 25.78 40.59
CA PRO A 323 -17.75 24.73 41.00
C PRO A 323 -17.45 24.27 42.44
N ALA A 324 -18.48 24.20 43.27
CA ALA A 324 -18.40 23.98 44.72
C ALA A 324 -17.81 22.62 45.19
N GLY A 325 -17.24 21.81 44.29
CA GLY A 325 -16.57 20.55 44.61
C GLY A 325 -15.05 20.63 44.79
N ILE A 326 -14.43 21.81 44.61
CA ILE A 326 -12.96 21.95 44.53
C ILE A 326 -12.30 22.31 45.88
N LEU A 327 -13.07 22.61 46.93
CA LEU A 327 -12.52 23.05 48.23
C LEU A 327 -12.69 21.97 49.32
N SER A 328 -11.78 21.01 49.36
CA SER A 328 -11.61 20.14 50.53
C SER A 328 -10.15 19.90 50.93
N SER A 329 -9.18 20.58 50.30
CA SER A 329 -7.79 20.70 50.78
C SER A 329 -7.36 22.16 50.75
N PRO A 330 -6.92 22.73 51.90
CA PRO A 330 -6.41 24.10 51.99
C PRO A 330 -5.19 24.35 51.09
N GLU A 331 -4.39 23.32 50.78
CA GLU A 331 -3.18 23.44 49.97
C GLU A 331 -3.46 23.68 48.47
N LEU A 332 -4.63 23.25 47.97
CA LEU A 332 -5.04 23.43 46.58
C LEU A 332 -5.56 24.84 46.26
N ALA A 333 -6.05 25.57 47.26
CA ALA A 333 -6.47 26.96 47.12
C ALA A 333 -5.26 27.90 46.98
N GLU A 334 -4.18 27.67 47.75
CA GLU A 334 -2.92 28.41 47.61
C GLU A 334 -2.26 28.18 46.24
N TYR A 335 -2.37 26.97 45.68
CA TYR A 335 -1.81 26.62 44.38
C TYR A 335 -2.52 27.34 43.21
N TYR A 336 -3.85 27.51 43.31
CA TYR A 336 -4.65 28.18 42.29
C TYR A 336 -4.48 29.70 42.30
N GLU A 337 -4.37 30.29 43.50
CA GLU A 337 -4.01 31.70 43.72
C GLU A 337 -2.61 32.03 43.18
N ALA A 338 -1.61 31.17 43.44
CA ALA A 338 -0.24 31.37 42.95
C ALA A 338 -0.14 31.37 41.41
N LEU A 339 -0.95 30.54 40.74
CA LEU A 339 -1.03 30.46 39.28
C LEU A 339 -1.74 31.67 38.65
N LEU A 340 -2.70 32.25 39.36
CA LEU A 340 -3.41 33.47 38.93
C LEU A 340 -2.51 34.72 38.98
N HIS A 341 -1.51 34.73 39.88
CA HIS A 341 -0.58 35.85 40.09
C HIS A 341 0.77 35.74 39.35
N ALA A 342 1.03 34.64 38.62
CA ALA A 342 2.25 34.49 37.83
C ALA A 342 2.32 35.48 36.66
N SER A 343 3.50 36.06 36.42
CA SER A 343 3.69 37.08 35.38
C SER A 343 3.42 36.52 33.97
N PRO A 344 2.99 37.36 33.01
CA PRO A 344 2.70 36.93 31.64
C PRO A 344 3.87 36.21 30.96
N ALA A 345 5.12 36.59 31.29
CA ALA A 345 6.32 35.96 30.77
C ALA A 345 6.48 34.51 31.28
N VAL A 346 6.14 34.24 32.54
CA VAL A 346 6.17 32.87 33.11
C VAL A 346 5.08 32.00 32.49
N ARG A 347 3.89 32.55 32.24
CA ARG A 347 2.81 31.83 31.50
C ARG A 347 3.19 31.50 30.07
N VAL A 348 3.90 32.39 29.37
CA VAL A 348 4.36 32.18 27.99
C VAL A 348 5.48 31.14 27.93
N ILE A 349 6.43 31.15 28.87
CA ILE A 349 7.49 30.12 28.96
C ILE A 349 6.88 28.75 29.28
N LEU A 350 5.88 28.69 30.17
CA LEU A 350 5.11 27.48 30.47
C LEU A 350 4.39 26.93 29.22
N LEU A 351 3.76 27.80 28.43
CA LEU A 351 3.06 27.42 27.21
C LEU A 351 4.03 27.00 26.08
N GLN A 352 5.20 27.63 25.98
CA GLN A 352 6.24 27.26 25.00
C GLN A 352 6.94 25.94 25.34
N GLN A 353 7.13 25.62 26.62
CA GLN A 353 7.69 24.33 27.04
C GLN A 353 6.66 23.19 26.93
N LEU A 354 5.37 23.46 27.11
CA LEU A 354 4.29 22.47 26.91
C LEU A 354 4.02 22.19 25.43
N GLY A 355 4.24 23.17 24.54
CA GLY A 355 4.08 22.98 23.09
C GLY A 355 5.19 22.21 22.39
N SER A 356 6.24 21.78 23.09
CA SER A 356 7.46 21.21 22.50
C SER A 356 7.83 19.79 22.99
N GLN A 357 6.91 19.02 23.59
CA GLN A 357 7.19 17.65 24.04
C GLN A 357 6.07 16.66 23.64
N GLU A 358 6.46 15.58 22.93
CA GLU A 358 5.58 14.62 22.26
C GLU A 358 4.92 13.54 23.17
N SER A 359 5.06 13.57 24.51
CA SER A 359 4.40 12.55 25.35
C SER A 359 3.88 13.05 26.70
N VAL A 360 2.75 12.49 27.11
CA VAL A 360 2.07 12.75 28.41
C VAL A 360 3.00 12.45 29.60
N ASP A 361 3.89 11.46 29.48
CA ASP A 361 4.88 11.14 30.52
C ASP A 361 5.98 12.19 30.64
N ALA A 362 6.40 12.82 29.53
CA ALA A 362 7.37 13.91 29.57
C ALA A 362 6.79 15.18 30.22
N ILE A 363 5.50 15.46 29.96
CA ILE A 363 4.75 16.56 30.58
C ILE A 363 4.59 16.34 32.09
N LEU A 364 4.22 15.13 32.51
CA LEU A 364 4.12 14.77 33.93
C LEU A 364 5.48 14.84 34.65
N LYS A 365 6.56 14.44 33.97
CA LYS A 365 7.91 14.54 34.51
C LYS A 365 8.35 16.00 34.67
N GLY A 366 8.05 16.86 33.69
CA GLY A 366 8.30 18.30 33.76
C GLY A 366 7.52 19.00 34.87
N LEU A 367 6.22 18.69 35.02
CA LEU A 367 5.38 19.20 36.11
C LEU A 367 5.86 18.71 37.48
N SER A 368 6.28 17.45 37.58
CA SER A 368 6.88 16.90 38.81
C SER A 368 8.20 17.59 39.16
N THR A 369 9.05 17.89 38.18
CA THR A 369 10.31 18.62 38.41
C THR A 369 10.04 20.06 38.86
N MET A 370 9.07 20.75 38.24
CA MET A 370 8.70 22.11 38.64
C MET A 370 8.04 22.17 40.03
N PHE A 371 7.23 21.18 40.38
CA PHE A 371 6.65 21.07 41.72
C PHE A 371 7.74 20.85 42.79
N GLN A 372 8.76 20.03 42.50
CA GLN A 372 9.89 19.87 43.42
C GLN A 372 10.74 21.14 43.56
N ILE A 373 10.94 21.91 42.49
CA ILE A 373 11.63 23.21 42.54
C ILE A 373 10.82 24.24 43.34
N ALA A 374 9.49 24.27 43.21
CA ALA A 374 8.63 25.15 43.99
C ALA A 374 8.63 24.78 45.49
N CYS A 375 8.54 23.49 45.84
CA CYS A 375 8.67 23.03 47.23
C CYS A 375 10.07 23.31 47.82
N ALA A 376 11.11 23.35 46.97
CA ALA A 376 12.46 23.80 47.31
C ALA A 376 12.53 25.27 47.69
N GLY A 377 11.90 26.14 46.89
CA GLY A 377 11.81 27.57 47.18
C GLY A 377 11.00 27.92 48.43
N LEU A 378 10.07 27.04 48.84
CA LEU A 378 9.19 27.23 50.01
C LEU A 378 9.70 26.54 51.29
N GLY A 379 10.89 25.92 51.28
CA GLY A 379 11.52 25.37 52.48
C GLY A 379 10.95 24.05 53.01
N VAL A 380 10.17 23.31 52.20
CA VAL A 380 9.53 22.05 52.61
C VAL A 380 10.56 20.93 52.80
N PRO A 381 10.57 20.11 53.87
CA PRO A 381 11.58 19.05 54.05
C PRO A 381 11.56 17.96 52.95
N ASP A 382 12.72 17.48 52.51
CA ASP A 382 12.86 16.57 51.35
C ASP A 382 12.14 15.23 51.51
N ASN A 383 12.03 14.72 52.74
CA ASN A 383 11.29 13.50 53.06
C ASN A 383 9.78 13.64 52.82
N VAL A 384 9.23 14.86 52.93
CA VAL A 384 7.82 15.17 52.66
C VAL A 384 7.58 15.38 51.15
N ARG A 385 8.55 15.97 50.43
CA ARG A 385 8.48 16.18 48.96
C ARG A 385 8.35 14.87 48.18
N VAL A 386 9.11 13.85 48.58
CA VAL A 386 9.11 12.52 47.92
C VAL A 386 7.81 11.75 48.19
N GLN A 387 7.16 11.97 49.34
CA GLN A 387 5.89 11.31 49.67
C GLN A 387 4.69 11.91 48.94
N ILE A 388 4.71 13.20 48.61
CA ILE A 388 3.61 13.89 47.92
C ILE A 388 3.57 13.52 46.42
N VAL A 389 4.73 13.48 45.76
CA VAL A 389 4.86 13.17 44.32
C VAL A 389 4.46 11.73 43.96
N ASN A 390 4.56 10.80 44.92
CA ASN A 390 4.25 9.38 44.72
C ASN A 390 2.81 8.98 45.08
N ARG A 391 1.92 9.93 45.39
CA ARG A 391 0.50 9.62 45.65
C ARG A 391 -0.25 9.40 44.32
N GLN A 392 -0.59 8.14 44.05
CA GLN A 392 -1.35 7.67 42.89
C GLN A 392 -2.62 8.50 42.57
N PRO A 393 -3.43 8.95 43.56
CA PRO A 393 -4.62 9.76 43.28
C PRO A 393 -4.31 11.17 42.74
N LEU A 394 -3.16 11.74 43.12
CA LEU A 394 -2.72 13.06 42.65
C LEU A 394 -2.29 12.99 41.18
N GLN A 395 -1.63 11.90 40.78
CA GLN A 395 -1.21 11.68 39.40
C GLN A 395 -2.40 11.44 38.46
N GLU A 396 -3.44 10.73 38.93
CA GLU A 396 -4.68 10.51 38.16
C GLU A 396 -5.48 11.82 37.99
N SER A 397 -5.54 12.65 39.04
CA SER A 397 -6.18 13.97 38.97
C SER A 397 -5.44 14.94 38.04
N LEU A 398 -4.09 14.93 38.06
CA LEU A 398 -3.28 15.74 37.14
C LEU A 398 -3.47 15.31 35.68
N LYS A 399 -3.53 14.00 35.41
CA LYS A 399 -3.81 13.45 34.07
C LYS A 399 -5.19 13.88 33.55
N ALA A 400 -6.20 13.87 34.40
CA ALA A 400 -7.55 14.32 34.03
C ALA A 400 -7.58 15.83 33.73
N GLN A 401 -6.90 16.66 34.52
CA GLN A 401 -6.87 18.11 34.30
C GLN A 401 -6.05 18.53 33.06
N VAL A 402 -4.94 17.85 32.77
CA VAL A 402 -4.16 18.09 31.55
C VAL A 402 -4.99 17.79 30.29
N SER A 403 -5.80 16.73 30.30
CA SER A 403 -6.73 16.44 29.19
C SER A 403 -7.78 17.53 28.99
N ILE A 404 -8.30 18.12 30.07
CA ILE A 404 -9.29 19.21 29.99
C ILE A 404 -8.67 20.51 29.47
N ILE A 405 -7.43 20.80 29.87
CA ILE A 405 -6.69 21.98 29.40
C ILE A 405 -6.35 21.85 27.90
N ASP A 406 -5.91 20.67 27.45
CA ASP A 406 -5.66 20.39 26.03
C ASP A 406 -6.93 20.59 25.18
N LEU A 407 -8.07 20.09 25.67
CA LEU A 407 -9.36 20.25 25.00
C LEU A 407 -9.76 21.73 24.84
N ASN A 408 -9.53 22.56 25.86
CA ASN A 408 -9.87 23.98 25.84
C ASN A 408 -8.92 24.80 24.95
N ILE A 409 -7.63 24.43 24.88
CA ILE A 409 -6.67 25.06 23.96
C ILE A 409 -7.06 24.78 22.51
N ARG A 410 -7.36 23.53 22.16
CA ARG A 410 -7.83 23.16 20.81
C ARG A 410 -9.11 23.89 20.42
N ARG A 411 -10.05 24.02 21.36
CA ARG A 411 -11.30 24.77 21.15
C ARG A 411 -11.05 26.26 20.89
N THR A 412 -10.13 26.87 21.63
CA THR A 412 -9.79 28.30 21.49
C THR A 412 -9.05 28.57 20.17
N LEU A 413 -8.13 27.69 19.76
CA LEU A 413 -7.44 27.77 18.47
C LEU A 413 -8.40 27.62 17.29
N SER A 414 -9.39 26.73 17.41
CA SER A 414 -10.44 26.55 16.40
C SER A 414 -11.31 27.81 16.25
N GLN A 415 -11.67 28.46 17.37
CA GLN A 415 -12.43 29.72 17.35
C GLN A 415 -11.63 30.89 16.74
N LEU A 416 -10.31 30.96 17.00
CA LEU A 416 -9.42 31.95 16.39
C LEU A 416 -9.26 31.74 14.88
N ALA A 417 -9.18 30.49 14.42
CA ALA A 417 -9.10 30.16 13.00
C ALA A 417 -10.40 30.53 12.25
N GLN A 418 -11.57 30.30 12.86
CA GLN A 418 -12.86 30.70 12.29
C GLN A 418 -13.02 32.22 12.21
N ALA A 419 -12.50 32.97 13.20
CA ALA A 419 -12.53 34.43 13.18
C ALA A 419 -11.63 35.05 12.09
N GLN A 420 -10.54 34.36 11.70
CA GLN A 420 -9.64 34.82 10.63
C GLN A 420 -10.16 34.55 9.21
N GLN A 421 -11.04 33.57 9.01
CA GLN A 421 -11.65 33.29 7.69
C GLN A 421 -12.77 34.27 7.31
N ALA A 422 -13.35 35.00 8.27
CA ALA A 422 -14.45 35.92 8.01
C ALA A 422 -14.05 37.29 7.43
N THR A 423 -12.75 37.56 7.23
CA THR A 423 -12.23 38.90 6.85
C THR A 423 -11.61 39.01 5.45
N LEU A 424 -11.69 37.99 4.58
CA LEU A 424 -11.14 38.07 3.22
C LEU A 424 -12.21 38.41 2.14
N PRO A 425 -11.97 39.35 1.22
CA PRO A 425 -12.90 39.70 0.14
C PRO A 425 -12.90 38.66 -1.00
N GLN A 426 -14.09 38.37 -1.55
CA GLN A 426 -14.34 37.38 -2.62
C GLN A 426 -13.91 37.89 -4.02
N PRO A 427 -13.38 37.02 -4.91
CA PRO A 427 -13.02 37.36 -6.29
C PRO A 427 -14.24 37.37 -7.24
N PRO A 428 -14.16 38.07 -8.40
CA PRO A 428 -15.27 38.20 -9.34
C PRO A 428 -15.50 36.94 -10.21
N PRO A 429 -16.73 36.74 -10.74
CA PRO A 429 -17.12 35.52 -11.45
C PRO A 429 -16.59 35.45 -12.91
N PRO A 430 -16.38 34.23 -13.45
CA PRO A 430 -15.86 34.00 -14.80
C PRO A 430 -16.94 34.10 -15.91
N PRO A 431 -16.54 34.33 -17.19
CA PRO A 431 -17.44 34.47 -18.32
C PRO A 431 -18.03 33.13 -18.83
N PRO A 432 -19.17 33.15 -19.54
CA PRO A 432 -19.90 31.95 -19.97
C PRO A 432 -19.26 31.22 -21.18
N PRO A 433 -19.48 29.89 -21.31
CA PRO A 433 -18.89 29.06 -22.36
C PRO A 433 -19.63 29.13 -23.72
N PRO A 434 -18.94 28.81 -24.84
CA PRO A 434 -19.53 28.80 -26.18
C PRO A 434 -20.38 27.55 -26.48
N PRO A 435 -21.30 27.61 -27.47
CA PRO A 435 -22.23 26.52 -27.79
C PRO A 435 -21.58 25.33 -28.53
N PRO A 436 -22.16 24.12 -28.42
CA PRO A 436 -21.58 22.88 -28.96
C PRO A 436 -21.74 22.71 -30.48
N PRO A 437 -20.80 22.01 -31.15
CA PRO A 437 -20.87 21.69 -32.58
C PRO A 437 -21.82 20.51 -32.90
N ALA A 438 -22.34 20.50 -34.12
CA ALA A 438 -23.31 19.53 -34.63
C ALA A 438 -22.72 18.12 -34.87
N ALA A 439 -23.53 17.09 -34.63
CA ALA A 439 -23.17 15.68 -34.72
C ALA A 439 -22.97 15.18 -36.18
N PRO A 440 -22.01 14.27 -36.44
CA PRO A 440 -21.90 13.53 -37.69
C PRO A 440 -22.66 12.17 -37.64
N PRO A 441 -23.01 11.57 -38.81
CA PRO A 441 -23.91 10.41 -38.91
C PRO A 441 -23.20 9.04 -38.72
N PRO A 442 -23.95 7.94 -38.50
CA PRO A 442 -23.41 6.62 -38.12
C PRO A 442 -23.07 5.73 -39.31
N MET A 443 -22.08 4.83 -39.16
CA MET A 443 -21.80 3.72 -40.08
C MET A 443 -21.65 2.37 -39.35
N TYR A 444 -21.94 1.30 -40.12
CA TYR A 444 -22.40 -0.05 -39.77
C TYR A 444 -21.33 -1.17 -39.75
N SER A 445 -21.58 -2.21 -38.94
CA SER A 445 -21.25 -3.68 -39.08
C SER A 445 -19.76 -4.11 -39.14
N SER A 446 -19.29 -5.35 -38.90
CA SER A 446 -19.82 -6.74 -38.89
C SER A 446 -18.71 -7.67 -38.27
N ALA A 447 -18.96 -8.63 -37.36
CA ALA A 447 -19.27 -10.07 -37.53
C ALA A 447 -18.11 -11.07 -37.91
N TYR A 448 -18.19 -12.28 -37.32
CA TYR A 448 -17.53 -13.59 -37.61
C TYR A 448 -16.20 -13.92 -36.87
N ALA A 449 -15.88 -15.15 -36.41
CA ALA A 449 -16.54 -16.47 -36.38
C ALA A 449 -15.77 -17.42 -35.42
N THR A 450 -16.46 -18.46 -34.94
CA THR A 450 -16.03 -19.57 -34.09
C THR A 450 -15.43 -20.75 -34.87
N ALA A 451 -14.53 -21.53 -34.25
CA ALA A 451 -14.25 -22.92 -34.62
C ALA A 451 -13.65 -23.72 -33.44
N ASP A 452 -14.32 -24.83 -33.12
CA ASP A 452 -13.96 -25.93 -32.21
C ASP A 452 -12.82 -26.82 -32.77
N ASP A 453 -12.05 -27.49 -31.90
CA ASP A 453 -11.94 -28.97 -31.88
C ASP A 453 -10.93 -29.52 -30.83
N SER A 454 -11.53 -30.32 -29.93
CA SER A 454 -11.17 -31.54 -29.16
C SER A 454 -9.77 -32.20 -29.11
N ASP A 455 -9.54 -32.77 -27.90
CA ASP A 455 -8.82 -34.01 -27.49
C ASP A 455 -7.29 -34.07 -27.45
N SER A 456 -6.61 -34.76 -26.51
CA SER A 456 -6.81 -35.18 -25.11
C SER A 456 -5.44 -35.68 -24.63
N ASP A 457 -5.10 -35.45 -23.35
CA ASP A 457 -4.35 -36.35 -22.45
C ASP A 457 -3.46 -35.58 -21.44
N TYR A 458 -3.99 -35.55 -20.21
CA TYR A 458 -3.36 -35.36 -18.89
C TYR A 458 -2.54 -34.06 -18.63
N ASP A 459 -3.17 -33.05 -17.99
CA ASP A 459 -2.64 -31.74 -17.52
C ASP A 459 -3.27 -31.44 -16.14
N PRO A 460 -2.64 -30.68 -15.20
CA PRO A 460 -3.06 -30.61 -13.81
C PRO A 460 -4.25 -29.66 -13.66
N SER A 461 -5.43 -30.13 -14.04
CA SER A 461 -6.70 -29.43 -13.90
C SER A 461 -7.68 -30.24 -13.04
N ASP A 462 -7.35 -30.38 -11.75
CA ASP A 462 -8.36 -30.60 -10.70
C ASP A 462 -8.59 -29.29 -9.94
N THR A 463 -8.90 -28.24 -10.70
CA THR A 463 -9.85 -27.21 -10.26
C THR A 463 -10.81 -27.02 -11.41
N GLU A 464 -12.02 -27.55 -11.24
CA GLU A 464 -13.12 -27.48 -12.21
C GLU A 464 -13.15 -26.13 -12.93
N SER A 465 -12.96 -26.18 -14.24
CA SER A 465 -13.23 -25.10 -15.17
C SER A 465 -14.74 -24.88 -15.22
N VAL A 466 -15.24 -24.11 -14.26
CA VAL A 466 -16.49 -23.40 -14.47
C VAL A 466 -16.21 -22.38 -15.57
N VAL A 467 -16.66 -22.71 -16.78
CA VAL A 467 -16.97 -21.75 -17.82
C VAL A 467 -17.83 -20.66 -17.17
N SER A 468 -17.21 -19.53 -16.82
CA SER A 468 -17.91 -18.30 -16.51
C SER A 468 -18.26 -17.66 -17.85
N SER A 469 -19.32 -18.13 -18.49
CA SER A 469 -19.91 -17.53 -19.69
C SER A 469 -20.83 -16.35 -19.38
N GLU A 470 -20.58 -15.63 -18.28
CA GLU A 470 -21.18 -14.34 -17.97
C GLU A 470 -20.10 -13.49 -17.29
N CYS A 471 -19.01 -13.25 -18.01
CA CYS A 471 -18.24 -12.03 -17.82
C CYS A 471 -18.97 -10.97 -18.62
N ASP A 472 -19.92 -10.30 -17.97
CA ASP A 472 -20.32 -8.96 -18.41
C ASP A 472 -19.04 -8.15 -18.53
N ASP A 473 -18.77 -7.80 -19.78
CA ASP A 473 -17.81 -6.80 -20.22
C ASP A 473 -17.82 -5.63 -19.22
N ASP A 474 -16.69 -5.34 -18.57
CA ASP A 474 -16.44 -4.07 -17.85
C ASP A 474 -16.32 -2.91 -18.87
N GLY A 475 -17.13 -2.95 -19.93
CA GLY A 475 -17.54 -1.79 -20.69
C GLY A 475 -18.22 -0.87 -19.70
N VAL A 476 -17.64 0.31 -19.51
CA VAL A 476 -18.35 1.43 -18.92
C VAL A 476 -19.56 1.65 -19.83
N ASP A 477 -20.71 1.09 -19.46
CA ASP A 477 -21.98 1.47 -20.05
C ASP A 477 -22.14 2.97 -19.77
N VAL A 478 -21.80 3.75 -20.79
CA VAL A 478 -22.12 5.16 -20.86
C VAL A 478 -23.62 5.21 -21.11
N ASP A 479 -24.40 5.14 -20.02
CA ASP A 479 -25.77 5.65 -20.05
C ASP A 479 -25.66 7.17 -20.28
N PRO A 480 -26.06 7.71 -21.44
CA PRO A 480 -25.94 9.13 -21.74
C PRO A 480 -26.97 9.98 -20.98
N SER A 481 -27.76 9.39 -20.09
CA SER A 481 -28.80 10.10 -19.34
C SER A 481 -28.45 10.30 -17.87
N CYS A 482 -27.61 11.29 -17.58
CA CYS A 482 -27.62 11.97 -16.28
C CYS A 482 -28.92 12.79 -16.11
N GLY A 483 -30.07 12.13 -16.16
CA GLY A 483 -31.41 12.72 -16.13
C GLY A 483 -32.51 11.75 -15.72
N GLY A 484 -32.22 10.81 -14.81
CA GLY A 484 -33.26 9.95 -14.22
C GLY A 484 -34.27 10.76 -13.39
N LYS A 485 -35.54 10.34 -13.37
CA LYS A 485 -36.56 11.04 -12.58
C LYS A 485 -36.25 10.91 -11.07
N PRO A 486 -36.50 11.94 -10.24
CA PRO A 486 -36.24 11.91 -8.79
C PRO A 486 -36.87 10.72 -8.05
N ALA A 487 -38.02 10.22 -8.53
CA ALA A 487 -38.71 9.05 -7.97
C ALA A 487 -37.91 7.74 -8.17
N ASP A 488 -37.23 7.59 -9.31
CA ASP A 488 -36.42 6.40 -9.62
C ASP A 488 -35.13 6.39 -8.77
N GLU A 489 -34.68 7.56 -8.33
CA GLU A 489 -33.52 7.71 -7.45
C GLU A 489 -33.84 7.41 -5.99
N ALA A 490 -34.95 7.95 -5.48
CA ALA A 490 -35.42 7.64 -4.13
C ALA A 490 -35.67 6.12 -3.97
N ALA A 491 -36.23 5.46 -4.99
CA ALA A 491 -36.40 4.01 -5.01
C ALA A 491 -35.06 3.24 -4.95
N LYS A 492 -34.02 3.73 -5.65
CA LYS A 492 -32.68 3.12 -5.60
C LYS A 492 -32.03 3.26 -4.22
N PHE A 493 -32.17 4.41 -3.56
CA PHE A 493 -31.64 4.62 -2.21
C PHE A 493 -32.40 3.80 -1.17
N ALA A 494 -33.73 3.76 -1.25
CA ALA A 494 -34.54 2.90 -0.39
C ALA A 494 -34.17 1.42 -0.54
N SER A 495 -34.00 0.93 -1.78
CA SER A 495 -33.57 -0.44 -2.03
C SER A 495 -32.17 -0.74 -1.50
N LEU A 496 -31.25 0.22 -1.57
CA LEU A 496 -29.91 0.06 -1.00
C LEU A 496 -29.95 0.06 0.54
N HIS A 497 -30.75 0.95 1.13
CA HIS A 497 -30.97 1.00 2.58
C HIS A 497 -31.52 -0.33 3.10
N GLU A 498 -32.57 -0.85 2.48
CA GLU A 498 -33.18 -2.15 2.81
C GLU A 498 -32.17 -3.29 2.78
N LYS A 499 -31.27 -3.31 1.78
CA LYS A 499 -30.20 -4.33 1.68
C LYS A 499 -29.11 -4.15 2.74
N LEU A 500 -28.78 -2.92 3.10
CA LEU A 500 -27.80 -2.62 4.15
C LEU A 500 -28.36 -2.86 5.57
N THR A 501 -29.68 -2.85 5.73
CA THR A 501 -30.39 -3.18 6.98
C THR A 501 -30.92 -4.61 7.04
N ASP A 502 -30.62 -5.44 6.03
CA ASP A 502 -30.83 -6.88 6.09
C ASP A 502 -29.87 -7.51 7.12
N PHE A 503 -30.40 -8.26 8.08
CA PHE A 503 -29.63 -8.80 9.20
C PHE A 503 -28.43 -9.64 8.74
N THR A 504 -28.64 -10.57 7.81
CA THR A 504 -27.57 -11.46 7.33
C THR A 504 -26.51 -10.70 6.56
N THR A 505 -26.92 -9.79 5.66
CA THR A 505 -25.99 -8.96 4.89
C THR A 505 -25.14 -8.07 5.80
N LEU A 506 -25.75 -7.43 6.79
CA LEU A 506 -25.06 -6.56 7.74
C LEU A 506 -24.10 -7.32 8.65
N ALA A 507 -24.54 -8.45 9.22
CA ALA A 507 -23.71 -9.32 10.05
C ALA A 507 -22.51 -9.87 9.25
N PHE A 508 -22.77 -10.32 8.02
CA PHE A 508 -21.73 -10.87 7.16
C PHE A 508 -20.76 -9.81 6.64
N THR A 509 -21.20 -8.55 6.49
CA THR A 509 -20.30 -7.42 6.18
C THR A 509 -19.30 -7.16 7.31
N HIS A 510 -19.75 -7.18 8.57
CA HIS A 510 -18.86 -7.04 9.74
C HIS A 510 -17.91 -8.24 9.87
N PHE A 511 -18.40 -9.46 9.64
CA PHE A 511 -17.54 -10.65 9.58
C PHE A 511 -16.48 -10.52 8.48
N LEU A 512 -16.88 -10.11 7.26
CA LEU A 512 -15.95 -9.95 6.15
C LEU A 512 -14.89 -8.87 6.44
N ALA A 513 -15.22 -7.82 7.19
CA ALA A 513 -14.23 -6.85 7.64
C ALA A 513 -13.14 -7.50 8.49
N ASP A 514 -13.52 -8.30 9.50
CA ASP A 514 -12.56 -8.95 10.40
C ASP A 514 -11.74 -10.06 9.71
N VAL A 515 -12.40 -10.96 8.96
CA VAL A 515 -11.73 -12.11 8.32
C VAL A 515 -10.80 -11.65 7.20
N LEU A 516 -11.22 -10.64 6.42
CA LEU A 516 -10.39 -10.08 5.37
C LEU A 516 -9.24 -9.27 5.98
N GLY A 517 -9.46 -8.55 7.09
CA GLY A 517 -8.39 -7.89 7.83
C GLY A 517 -7.32 -8.86 8.33
N THR A 518 -7.74 -10.05 8.79
CA THR A 518 -6.81 -11.15 9.16
C THR A 518 -5.97 -11.58 7.96
N THR A 519 -6.60 -11.82 6.80
CA THR A 519 -5.86 -12.23 5.59
C THR A 519 -5.06 -11.11 4.94
N ASP A 520 -5.48 -9.85 5.08
CA ASP A 520 -4.77 -8.67 4.58
C ASP A 520 -3.43 -8.48 5.31
N ALA A 521 -3.36 -8.82 6.60
CA ALA A 521 -2.11 -8.80 7.33
C ALA A 521 -1.08 -9.80 6.77
N MET A 522 -1.50 -11.03 6.45
CA MET A 522 -0.68 -12.03 5.77
C MET A 522 -0.30 -11.57 4.37
N PHE A 523 -1.24 -11.02 3.62
CA PHE A 523 -1.02 -10.49 2.28
C PHE A 523 0.04 -9.37 2.26
N LYS A 524 0.00 -8.45 3.23
CA LYS A 524 1.00 -7.39 3.40
C LYS A 524 2.38 -7.95 3.77
N LEU A 525 2.43 -9.00 4.59
CA LEU A 525 3.70 -9.67 4.91
C LEU A 525 4.32 -10.34 3.68
N MET A 526 3.50 -10.99 2.85
CA MET A 526 3.91 -11.55 1.55
C MET A 526 4.38 -10.48 0.54
N GLN A 527 4.02 -9.22 0.77
CA GLN A 527 4.48 -8.07 0.01
C GLN A 527 5.72 -7.37 0.57
N ALA A 528 6.27 -7.86 1.69
CA ALA A 528 7.58 -7.41 2.13
C ALA A 528 8.62 -7.71 1.03
N SER A 529 9.59 -6.81 0.81
CA SER A 529 10.44 -6.95 -0.39
C SER A 529 11.39 -8.13 -0.33
N GLU A 530 11.74 -8.62 0.85
CA GLU A 530 12.65 -9.76 1.00
C GLU A 530 11.91 -11.00 1.52
N PHE A 531 10.59 -11.10 1.29
CA PHE A 531 9.81 -12.29 1.61
C PHE A 531 10.36 -13.52 0.87
N LYS A 532 10.75 -14.57 1.60
CA LYS A 532 11.42 -15.77 1.06
C LYS A 532 10.62 -17.04 1.37
N PHE A 533 11.05 -18.16 0.79
CA PHE A 533 10.35 -19.43 0.95
C PHE A 533 10.23 -19.89 2.41
N SER A 534 11.20 -19.54 3.26
CA SER A 534 11.22 -19.83 4.71
C SER A 534 10.05 -19.17 5.45
N ASP A 535 9.56 -18.03 4.97
CA ASP A 535 8.49 -17.30 5.64
C ASP A 535 7.10 -17.89 5.34
N VAL A 536 6.96 -18.61 4.23
CA VAL A 536 5.65 -19.10 3.74
C VAL A 536 4.98 -20.06 4.74
N PRO A 537 5.63 -21.10 5.27
CA PRO A 537 5.01 -22.05 6.20
C PRO A 537 4.50 -21.36 7.47
N GLY A 538 5.32 -20.54 8.11
CA GLY A 538 4.95 -19.80 9.32
C GLY A 538 3.77 -18.86 9.10
N CYS A 539 3.74 -18.15 7.97
CA CYS A 539 2.62 -17.28 7.60
C CYS A 539 1.31 -18.05 7.38
N VAL A 540 1.38 -19.17 6.67
CA VAL A 540 0.23 -20.02 6.36
C VAL A 540 -0.33 -20.63 7.65
N GLU A 541 0.53 -21.20 8.50
CA GLU A 541 0.10 -21.86 9.73
C GLU A 541 -0.44 -20.87 10.76
N GLY A 542 0.22 -19.72 10.93
CA GLY A 542 -0.28 -18.64 11.79
C GLY A 542 -1.66 -18.15 11.37
N THR A 543 -1.89 -18.01 10.06
CA THR A 543 -3.20 -17.60 9.53
C THR A 543 -4.27 -18.66 9.75
N LYS A 544 -3.95 -19.94 9.51
CA LYS A 544 -4.89 -21.06 9.76
C LYS A 544 -5.29 -21.11 11.23
N ASN A 545 -4.33 -20.98 12.14
CA ASN A 545 -4.57 -20.99 13.58
C ASN A 545 -5.43 -19.80 14.01
N ALA A 546 -5.16 -18.60 13.49
CA ALA A 546 -5.97 -17.42 13.75
C ALA A 546 -7.42 -17.59 13.24
N LEU A 547 -7.61 -18.08 12.01
CA LEU A 547 -8.94 -18.31 11.44
C LEU A 547 -9.72 -19.36 12.23
N HIS A 548 -9.07 -20.45 12.62
CA HIS A 548 -9.69 -21.51 13.42
C HIS A 548 -10.09 -20.99 14.80
N ALA A 549 -9.16 -20.32 15.50
CA ALA A 549 -9.39 -19.80 16.83
C ALA A 549 -10.45 -18.68 16.88
N CYS A 550 -10.55 -17.84 15.85
CA CYS A 550 -11.49 -16.70 15.85
C CYS A 550 -12.90 -17.03 15.34
N TYR A 551 -13.06 -18.06 14.51
CA TYR A 551 -14.32 -18.29 13.78
C TYR A 551 -14.84 -19.74 13.81
N VAL A 552 -14.00 -20.73 14.12
CA VAL A 552 -14.36 -22.16 14.09
C VAL A 552 -14.49 -22.74 15.49
N ALA A 553 -13.54 -22.44 16.37
CA ALA A 553 -13.50 -22.96 17.75
C ALA A 553 -14.28 -22.10 18.77
N VAL A 554 -15.03 -21.11 18.30
CA VAL A 554 -15.73 -20.12 19.14
C VAL A 554 -17.21 -20.50 19.23
N GLU A 555 -17.83 -20.27 20.40
CA GLU A 555 -19.26 -20.45 20.56
C GLU A 555 -20.08 -19.39 19.79
N PRO A 556 -21.28 -19.73 19.29
CA PRO A 556 -22.12 -18.78 18.55
C PRO A 556 -22.39 -17.49 19.33
N GLY A 557 -21.95 -16.35 18.78
CA GLY A 557 -22.18 -15.03 19.37
C GLY A 557 -21.09 -14.54 20.34
N GLU A 558 -20.04 -15.34 20.59
CA GLU A 558 -18.92 -15.01 21.49
C GLU A 558 -17.62 -14.67 20.73
N TYR A 559 -17.74 -13.99 19.60
CA TYR A 559 -16.58 -13.60 18.79
C TYR A 559 -15.67 -12.60 19.50
N LEU A 560 -14.36 -12.79 19.38
CA LEU A 560 -13.32 -11.90 19.94
C LEU A 560 -12.83 -10.84 18.93
N THR A 561 -13.34 -10.88 17.71
CA THR A 561 -12.92 -10.00 16.61
C THR A 561 -13.65 -8.66 16.67
N LEU A 562 -12.97 -7.58 16.29
CA LEU A 562 -13.41 -6.21 16.61
C LEU A 562 -14.77 -5.85 16.00
N ALA A 563 -14.95 -6.02 14.68
CA ALA A 563 -16.16 -5.56 14.00
C ALA A 563 -17.36 -6.46 14.32
N LEU A 564 -17.18 -7.78 14.30
CA LEU A 564 -18.26 -8.73 14.52
C LEU A 564 -18.73 -8.74 15.99
N SER A 565 -17.82 -8.61 16.95
CA SER A 565 -18.18 -8.50 18.38
C SER A 565 -18.94 -7.22 18.68
N ALA A 566 -18.49 -6.08 18.13
CA ALA A 566 -19.17 -4.80 18.28
C ALA A 566 -20.59 -4.82 17.67
N PHE A 567 -20.75 -5.45 16.50
CA PHE A 567 -22.06 -5.67 15.88
C PHE A 567 -23.00 -6.45 16.80
N PHE A 568 -22.57 -7.61 17.33
CA PHE A 568 -23.43 -8.40 18.21
C PHE A 568 -23.71 -7.73 19.56
N ALA A 569 -22.76 -6.98 20.11
CA ALA A 569 -22.99 -6.19 21.33
C ALA A 569 -24.11 -5.17 21.13
N GLU A 570 -24.09 -4.45 20.01
CA GLU A 570 -25.13 -3.48 19.68
C GLU A 570 -26.48 -4.13 19.38
N MET A 571 -26.50 -5.20 18.60
CA MET A 571 -27.74 -5.94 18.30
C MET A 571 -28.37 -6.52 19.57
N LYS A 572 -27.57 -7.03 20.51
CA LYS A 572 -28.08 -7.47 21.83
C LYS A 572 -28.68 -6.32 22.62
N ALA A 573 -28.03 -5.15 22.61
CA ALA A 573 -28.52 -3.96 23.32
C ALA A 573 -29.88 -3.46 22.80
N THR A 574 -30.18 -3.68 21.52
CA THR A 574 -31.44 -3.25 20.88
C THR A 574 -32.47 -4.38 20.76
N GLY A 575 -32.20 -5.56 21.33
CA GLY A 575 -33.07 -6.73 21.19
C GLY A 575 -33.21 -7.19 19.74
N PHE A 576 -32.17 -7.00 18.93
CA PHE A 576 -32.07 -7.28 17.51
C PHE A 576 -33.03 -6.47 16.61
N GLY A 577 -33.69 -5.45 17.15
CA GLY A 577 -34.66 -4.64 16.40
C GLY A 577 -34.06 -3.50 15.58
N SER A 578 -32.88 -3.00 15.96
CA SER A 578 -32.26 -1.84 15.30
C SER A 578 -30.73 -1.84 15.37
N TYR A 579 -30.09 -1.24 14.38
CA TYR A 579 -28.65 -0.97 14.35
C TYR A 579 -28.44 0.50 14.01
N LYS A 580 -27.66 1.23 14.81
CA LYS A 580 -27.37 2.66 14.65
C LYS A 580 -28.61 3.54 14.45
N GLY A 581 -29.72 3.18 15.10
CA GLY A 581 -31.00 3.88 15.01
C GLY A 581 -31.87 3.52 13.79
N HIS A 582 -31.42 2.60 12.93
CA HIS A 582 -32.17 2.09 11.78
C HIS A 582 -32.78 0.72 12.09
N ALA A 583 -34.03 0.49 11.69
CA ALA A 583 -34.69 -0.80 11.87
C ALA A 583 -34.01 -1.90 11.04
N ILE A 584 -33.84 -3.08 11.62
CA ILE A 584 -33.23 -4.24 10.94
C ILE A 584 -34.32 -5.19 10.44
N HIS A 585 -34.09 -5.74 9.24
CA HIS A 585 -35.02 -6.64 8.56
C HIS A 585 -34.48 -8.08 8.53
N ASN A 586 -35.39 -9.05 8.34
CA ASN A 586 -35.08 -10.48 8.17
C ASN A 586 -34.25 -11.11 9.30
N VAL A 587 -34.47 -10.69 10.55
CA VAL A 587 -33.80 -11.27 11.72
C VAL A 587 -34.25 -12.73 11.91
N PRO A 588 -33.33 -13.71 11.88
CA PRO A 588 -33.65 -15.12 12.09
C PRO A 588 -34.13 -15.41 13.52
N ALA A 589 -34.80 -16.55 13.73
CA ALA A 589 -35.25 -16.96 15.07
C ALA A 589 -34.07 -17.20 16.05
N HIS A 590 -32.93 -17.66 15.53
CA HIS A 590 -31.69 -17.84 16.28
C HIS A 590 -30.55 -17.09 15.59
N PRO A 591 -30.50 -15.75 15.71
CA PRO A 591 -29.62 -14.90 14.89
C PRO A 591 -28.14 -15.28 15.01
N GLU A 592 -27.67 -15.55 16.23
CA GLU A 592 -26.27 -15.90 16.50
C GLU A 592 -25.87 -17.24 15.89
N ALA A 593 -26.73 -18.26 16.03
CA ALA A 593 -26.48 -19.60 15.50
C ALA A 593 -26.47 -19.61 13.95
N GLU A 594 -27.39 -18.88 13.31
CA GLU A 594 -27.45 -18.80 11.85
C GLU A 594 -26.24 -18.05 11.25
N VAL A 595 -25.83 -16.94 11.87
CA VAL A 595 -24.59 -16.25 11.47
C VAL A 595 -23.38 -17.15 11.70
N HIS A 596 -23.31 -17.85 12.83
CA HIS A 596 -22.20 -18.74 13.14
C HIS A 596 -22.04 -19.87 12.13
N LYS A 597 -23.13 -20.44 11.62
CA LYS A 597 -23.09 -21.44 10.53
C LYS A 597 -22.41 -20.88 9.27
N LEU A 598 -22.69 -19.63 8.90
CA LEU A 598 -22.10 -18.99 7.72
C LEU A 598 -20.61 -18.65 7.95
N VAL A 599 -20.32 -18.03 9.09
CA VAL A 599 -18.97 -17.59 9.50
C VAL A 599 -18.01 -18.76 9.63
N SER A 600 -18.37 -19.78 10.42
CA SER A 600 -17.57 -20.98 10.61
C SER A 600 -17.36 -21.73 9.30
N LYS A 601 -18.38 -21.79 8.43
CA LYS A 601 -18.27 -22.46 7.13
C LYS A 601 -17.36 -21.70 6.17
N TYR A 602 -17.45 -20.37 6.10
CA TYR A 602 -16.53 -19.57 5.30
C TYR A 602 -15.09 -19.73 5.77
N ALA A 603 -14.85 -19.62 7.08
CA ALA A 603 -13.51 -19.79 7.67
C ALA A 603 -12.95 -21.20 7.42
N ALA A 604 -13.76 -22.25 7.60
CA ALA A 604 -13.37 -23.62 7.30
C ALA A 604 -13.06 -23.83 5.81
N ASN A 605 -13.87 -23.26 4.91
CA ASN A 605 -13.61 -23.29 3.48
C ASN A 605 -12.32 -22.54 3.11
N LEU A 606 -12.06 -21.40 3.76
CA LEU A 606 -10.84 -20.62 3.58
C LEU A 606 -9.61 -21.43 4.04
N ILE A 607 -9.64 -22.05 5.23
CA ILE A 607 -8.57 -22.94 5.72
C ILE A 607 -8.33 -24.09 4.75
N ARG A 608 -9.41 -24.74 4.27
CA ARG A 608 -9.31 -25.81 3.27
C ARG A 608 -8.63 -25.32 2.00
N HIS A 609 -9.04 -24.17 1.45
CA HIS A 609 -8.42 -23.63 0.25
C HIS A 609 -6.98 -23.19 0.47
N VAL A 610 -6.63 -22.67 1.64
CA VAL A 610 -5.23 -22.40 2.00
C VAL A 610 -4.43 -23.69 2.00
N ASN A 611 -4.92 -24.79 2.58
CA ASN A 611 -4.23 -26.08 2.53
C ASN A 611 -4.10 -26.65 1.09
N GLU A 612 -5.15 -26.52 0.28
CA GLU A 612 -5.15 -26.99 -1.12
C GLU A 612 -4.25 -26.16 -2.03
N ARG A 613 -4.26 -24.83 -1.84
CA ARG A 613 -3.54 -23.90 -2.70
C ARG A 613 -2.13 -23.68 -2.21
N PHE A 614 -1.80 -23.85 -0.93
CA PHE A 614 -0.44 -23.87 -0.36
C PHE A 614 -0.07 -25.27 0.14
N PRO A 615 -0.06 -26.30 -0.71
CA PRO A 615 0.45 -27.58 -0.28
C PRO A 615 1.90 -27.38 0.12
N ASP A 616 2.26 -27.98 1.25
CA ASP A 616 3.66 -28.15 1.59
C ASP A 616 4.26 -29.12 0.58
N THR A 617 4.65 -28.58 -0.59
CA THR A 617 5.25 -29.40 -1.63
C THR A 617 6.50 -30.01 -1.02
N ARG A 618 6.65 -31.33 -1.11
CA ARG A 618 7.76 -32.09 -0.52
C ARG A 618 9.10 -31.35 -0.68
N PHE A 619 9.34 -30.79 -1.87
CA PHE A 619 10.51 -29.98 -2.19
C PHE A 619 10.64 -28.69 -1.37
N ILE A 620 9.62 -27.83 -1.30
CA ILE A 620 9.65 -26.58 -0.51
C ILE A 620 9.90 -26.89 0.98
N SER A 621 9.20 -27.90 1.50
CA SER A 621 9.41 -28.43 2.85
C SER A 621 10.85 -28.89 3.10
N ALA A 622 11.51 -29.40 2.06
CA ALA A 622 12.89 -29.86 2.12
C ALA A 622 13.90 -28.70 2.15
N LEU A 623 13.51 -27.51 1.71
CA LEU A 623 14.37 -26.32 1.71
C LEU A 623 14.68 -25.80 3.12
N ALA A 624 13.96 -26.27 4.15
CA ALA A 624 14.32 -26.11 5.55
C ALA A 624 15.78 -26.51 5.84
N LEU A 625 16.38 -27.41 5.02
CA LEU A 625 17.81 -27.73 5.09
C LEU A 625 18.71 -26.47 4.99
N PHE A 626 18.27 -25.43 4.29
CA PHE A 626 19.03 -24.20 4.05
C PHE A 626 18.63 -23.05 4.98
N ASP A 627 17.78 -23.30 5.97
CA ASP A 627 17.39 -22.32 6.99
C ASP A 627 17.80 -22.82 8.39
N PRO A 628 18.78 -22.18 9.06
CA PRO A 628 19.21 -22.63 10.38
C PRO A 628 18.15 -22.43 11.47
N LEU A 629 17.11 -21.62 11.24
CA LEU A 629 16.01 -21.42 12.19
C LEU A 629 15.07 -22.63 12.25
N GLU A 630 14.99 -23.40 11.16
CA GLU A 630 14.17 -24.61 11.04
C GLU A 630 14.87 -25.87 11.58
N TYR A 631 16.12 -25.74 12.07
CA TYR A 631 16.89 -26.90 12.50
C TYR A 631 16.36 -27.42 13.84
N PRO A 632 16.05 -28.73 13.93
CA PRO A 632 15.53 -29.32 15.16
C PRO A 632 16.60 -29.30 16.26
N ASP A 633 16.17 -29.05 17.50
CA ASP A 633 17.02 -29.10 18.68
C ASP A 633 17.20 -30.56 19.16
N VAL A 634 17.98 -31.32 18.39
CA VAL A 634 18.25 -32.75 18.59
C VAL A 634 19.76 -33.04 18.62
N ASP A 635 20.14 -34.25 19.03
CA ASP A 635 21.53 -34.71 18.98
C ASP A 635 22.06 -34.75 17.52
N GLN A 636 23.39 -34.62 17.36
CA GLN A 636 24.02 -34.57 16.03
C GLN A 636 23.63 -35.75 15.11
N PRO A 637 23.63 -37.03 15.57
CA PRO A 637 23.15 -38.15 14.76
C PRO A 637 21.72 -37.96 14.23
N SER A 638 20.79 -37.53 15.09
CA SER A 638 19.40 -37.26 14.70
C SER A 638 19.29 -36.09 13.71
N LEU A 639 20.08 -35.03 13.90
CA LEU A 639 20.13 -33.90 12.96
C LEU A 639 20.66 -34.31 11.59
N VAL A 640 21.71 -35.14 11.55
CA VAL A 640 22.25 -35.67 10.28
C VAL A 640 21.21 -36.53 9.57
N LYS A 641 20.47 -37.37 10.29
CA LYS A 641 19.37 -38.15 9.73
C LYS A 641 18.31 -37.23 9.11
N TRP A 642 17.86 -36.21 9.85
CA TRP A 642 16.93 -35.19 9.34
C TRP A 642 17.45 -34.50 8.08
N GLY A 643 18.73 -34.09 8.08
CA GLY A 643 19.36 -33.44 6.92
C GLY A 643 19.45 -34.37 5.70
N ILE A 644 19.71 -35.66 5.90
CA ILE A 644 19.72 -36.67 4.82
C ILE A 644 18.32 -36.82 4.22
N GLU A 645 17.29 -36.89 5.05
CA GLU A 645 15.90 -37.00 4.59
C GLU A 645 15.53 -35.80 3.71
N LYS A 646 15.85 -34.57 4.15
CA LYS A 646 15.62 -33.35 3.38
C LYS A 646 16.43 -33.32 2.08
N LEU A 647 17.72 -33.67 2.12
CA LEU A 647 18.58 -33.73 0.93
C LEU A 647 18.09 -34.75 -0.10
N ASN A 648 17.57 -35.90 0.34
CA ASN A 648 17.00 -36.91 -0.57
C ASN A 648 15.80 -36.37 -1.35
N VAL A 649 14.93 -35.59 -0.70
CA VAL A 649 13.80 -34.96 -1.39
C VAL A 649 14.27 -33.92 -2.42
N ILE A 650 15.28 -33.14 -2.06
CA ILE A 650 15.89 -32.20 -3.01
C ILE A 650 16.47 -32.96 -4.20
N HIS A 651 17.16 -34.07 -3.96
CA HIS A 651 17.70 -34.93 -5.00
C HIS A 651 16.61 -35.47 -5.94
N GLU A 652 15.50 -35.99 -5.41
CA GLU A 652 14.36 -36.46 -6.20
C GLU A 652 13.80 -35.38 -7.14
N TYR A 653 13.72 -34.12 -6.67
CA TYR A 653 13.31 -33.00 -7.52
C TYR A 653 14.28 -32.85 -8.70
N PHE A 654 15.58 -32.72 -8.46
CA PHE A 654 16.55 -32.53 -9.55
C PHE A 654 16.62 -33.73 -10.50
N THR A 655 16.50 -34.95 -9.99
CA THR A 655 16.47 -36.18 -10.80
C THR A 655 15.25 -36.21 -11.71
N SER A 656 14.04 -36.00 -11.18
CA SER A 656 12.81 -35.98 -11.99
C SER A 656 12.84 -34.88 -13.05
N ARG A 657 13.44 -33.72 -12.75
CA ARG A 657 13.63 -32.65 -13.73
C ARG A 657 14.66 -32.99 -14.79
N SER A 658 15.73 -33.69 -14.43
CA SER A 658 16.72 -34.19 -15.38
C SER A 658 16.11 -35.22 -16.34
N GLU A 659 15.24 -36.11 -15.84
CA GLU A 659 14.53 -37.11 -16.64
C GLU A 659 13.48 -36.49 -17.58
N ALA A 660 12.79 -35.43 -17.15
CA ALA A 660 11.80 -34.70 -17.95
C ALA A 660 12.40 -33.73 -18.98
N LYS A 661 13.73 -33.68 -19.09
CA LYS A 661 14.45 -32.78 -19.99
C LYS A 661 14.21 -33.14 -21.46
N VAL A 662 13.85 -32.14 -22.27
CA VAL A 662 13.64 -32.29 -23.72
C VAL A 662 14.64 -31.50 -24.58
N HIS A 663 15.38 -30.56 -23.99
CA HIS A 663 16.41 -29.79 -24.69
C HIS A 663 17.78 -30.47 -24.68
N THR A 664 18.70 -29.99 -25.52
CA THR A 664 19.99 -30.63 -25.78
C THR A 664 21.09 -30.23 -24.82
N HIS A 665 21.10 -28.99 -24.32
CA HIS A 665 22.13 -28.46 -23.42
C HIS A 665 21.97 -28.93 -21.98
N GLU A 666 23.02 -28.94 -21.17
CA GLU A 666 22.94 -29.43 -19.77
C GLU A 666 21.98 -28.61 -18.90
N CYS A 667 21.27 -29.27 -17.98
CA CYS A 667 20.47 -28.58 -16.96
C CYS A 667 21.35 -28.12 -15.81
N HIS A 668 21.03 -26.97 -15.24
CA HIS A 668 21.79 -26.40 -14.13
C HIS A 668 20.90 -26.11 -12.91
N PRO A 669 21.45 -26.12 -11.69
CA PRO A 669 22.80 -26.52 -11.32
C PRO A 669 23.09 -27.99 -11.63
N VAL A 670 24.32 -28.26 -12.11
CA VAL A 670 24.88 -29.61 -12.06
C VAL A 670 25.34 -29.85 -10.63
N ILE A 671 24.68 -30.79 -9.94
CA ILE A 671 24.93 -31.11 -8.53
C ILE A 671 25.42 -32.56 -8.42
N SER A 672 26.56 -32.76 -7.77
CA SER A 672 27.00 -34.08 -7.34
C SER A 672 26.37 -34.41 -5.99
N PHE A 673 25.23 -35.11 -5.99
CA PHE A 673 24.52 -35.46 -4.76
C PHE A 673 25.31 -36.42 -3.85
N GLY A 674 26.20 -37.24 -4.42
CA GLY A 674 27.15 -38.03 -3.63
C GLY A 674 28.11 -37.16 -2.82
N GLN A 675 28.66 -36.11 -3.47
CA GLN A 675 29.52 -35.14 -2.79
C GLN A 675 28.72 -34.25 -1.84
N ALA A 676 27.52 -33.79 -2.21
CA ALA A 676 26.64 -33.01 -1.32
C ALA A 676 26.33 -33.78 -0.03
N LYS A 677 26.11 -35.10 -0.12
CA LYS A 677 25.91 -35.95 1.05
C LYS A 677 27.16 -36.06 1.93
N ALA A 678 28.35 -36.09 1.34
CA ALA A 678 29.62 -36.08 2.09
C ALA A 678 29.88 -34.74 2.79
N GLU A 679 29.45 -33.63 2.17
CA GLU A 679 29.54 -32.27 2.72
C GLU A 679 28.55 -32.00 3.86
N LEU A 680 27.47 -32.79 3.94
CA LEU A 680 26.29 -32.52 4.77
C LEU A 680 26.60 -32.34 6.26
N VAL A 681 27.46 -33.19 6.84
CA VAL A 681 27.77 -33.11 8.28
C VAL A 681 28.44 -31.78 8.61
N GLY A 682 29.47 -31.40 7.85
CA GLY A 682 30.17 -30.12 8.05
C GLY A 682 29.27 -28.91 7.76
N PHE A 683 28.38 -29.04 6.77
CA PHE A 683 27.38 -28.02 6.45
C PHE A 683 26.40 -27.81 7.60
N LEU A 684 25.79 -28.88 8.14
CA LEU A 684 24.84 -28.80 9.25
C LEU A 684 25.45 -28.15 10.49
N VAL A 685 26.69 -28.52 10.86
CA VAL A 685 27.41 -27.91 11.98
C VAL A 685 27.64 -26.41 11.75
N SER A 686 28.01 -26.04 10.52
CA SER A 686 28.22 -24.63 10.15
C SER A 686 26.91 -23.84 10.26
N MET A 687 25.81 -24.40 9.76
CA MET A 687 24.47 -23.79 9.81
C MET A 687 23.98 -23.63 11.25
N GLN A 688 24.16 -24.63 12.11
CA GLN A 688 23.86 -24.51 13.55
C GLN A 688 24.63 -23.36 14.19
N GLY A 689 25.92 -23.19 13.85
CA GLY A 689 26.74 -22.08 14.32
C GLY A 689 26.23 -20.70 13.87
N MET A 690 25.39 -20.62 12.85
CA MET A 690 24.78 -19.37 12.36
C MET A 690 23.39 -19.10 12.95
N LYS A 691 22.80 -20.02 13.73
CA LYS A 691 21.41 -19.93 14.23
C LYS A 691 21.15 -18.66 15.06
N GLU A 692 22.06 -18.28 15.94
CA GLU A 692 21.90 -17.09 16.79
C GLU A 692 21.85 -15.79 15.96
N GLU A 693 22.72 -15.68 14.97
CA GLU A 693 22.78 -14.50 14.11
C GLU A 693 21.61 -14.44 13.13
N ALA A 694 21.24 -15.58 12.55
CA ALA A 694 20.03 -15.69 11.73
C ALA A 694 18.79 -15.27 12.53
N SER A 695 18.71 -15.65 13.80
CA SER A 695 17.62 -15.27 14.70
C SER A 695 17.60 -13.76 14.96
N LYS A 696 18.76 -13.15 15.24
CA LYS A 696 18.89 -11.68 15.38
C LYS A 696 18.49 -10.95 14.10
N ALA A 697 18.93 -11.43 12.94
CA ALA A 697 18.57 -10.84 11.65
C ALA A 697 17.07 -10.97 11.36
N HIS A 698 16.48 -12.14 11.63
CA HIS A 698 15.04 -12.37 11.47
C HIS A 698 14.22 -11.46 12.39
N ALA A 699 14.60 -11.35 13.67
CA ALA A 699 13.92 -10.46 14.61
C ALA A 699 13.99 -8.98 14.19
N ALA A 700 15.17 -8.51 13.75
CA ALA A 700 15.35 -7.15 13.25
C ALA A 700 14.53 -6.90 11.98
N TYR A 701 14.51 -7.86 11.06
CA TYR A 701 13.70 -7.82 9.84
C TYR A 701 12.21 -7.69 10.17
N VAL A 702 11.67 -8.61 10.97
CA VAL A 702 10.24 -8.61 11.37
C VAL A 702 9.86 -7.33 12.12
N GLN A 703 10.72 -6.87 13.04
CA GLN A 703 10.49 -5.64 13.79
C GLN A 703 10.44 -4.42 12.85
N TYR A 704 11.35 -4.33 11.87
CA TYR A 704 11.36 -3.25 10.90
C TYR A 704 10.05 -3.17 10.10
N PHE A 705 9.51 -4.29 9.62
CA PHE A 705 8.20 -4.29 8.92
C PHE A 705 7.04 -3.93 9.85
N ALA A 706 7.07 -4.41 11.08
CA ALA A 706 6.02 -4.08 12.05
C ALA A 706 6.00 -2.57 12.35
N GLU A 707 7.17 -1.97 12.55
CA GLU A 707 7.33 -0.52 12.75
C GLU A 707 6.91 0.29 11.52
N GLU A 708 7.39 -0.09 10.33
CA GLU A 708 7.03 0.57 9.07
C GLU A 708 5.50 0.55 8.85
N ARG A 709 4.86 -0.59 9.12
CA ARG A 709 3.41 -0.74 9.03
C ARG A 709 2.67 0.09 10.08
N ALA A 710 3.13 0.10 11.32
CA ALA A 710 2.51 0.89 12.38
C ALA A 710 2.51 2.38 12.03
N VAL A 711 3.61 2.87 11.47
CA VAL A 711 3.71 4.26 11.01
C VAL A 711 2.80 4.53 9.81
N LEU A 712 2.77 3.64 8.81
CA LEU A 712 1.86 3.79 7.66
C LEU A 712 0.39 3.82 8.09
N SER A 713 0.01 3.02 9.10
CA SER A 713 -1.35 3.07 9.67
C SER A 713 -1.63 4.42 10.31
N GLN A 714 -0.72 4.93 11.14
CA GLN A 714 -0.86 6.23 11.79
C GLN A 714 -1.01 7.37 10.76
N LEU A 715 -0.22 7.36 9.69
CA LEU A 715 -0.32 8.34 8.60
C LEU A 715 -1.66 8.28 7.84
N LEU A 716 -2.25 7.09 7.71
CA LEU A 716 -3.53 6.90 7.02
C LEU A 716 -4.73 7.23 7.91
N ASP A 717 -4.60 7.05 9.22
CA ASP A 717 -5.67 7.30 10.19
C ASP A 717 -5.79 8.80 10.53
N ASP A 718 -4.67 9.54 10.56
CA ASP A 718 -4.68 10.98 10.76
C ASP A 718 -4.78 11.75 9.42
N ALA A 719 -5.99 11.81 8.86
CA ALA A 719 -6.29 12.71 7.74
C ALA A 719 -6.13 14.22 8.08
N SER A 720 -5.79 14.54 9.34
CA SER A 720 -5.59 15.89 9.90
C SER A 720 -4.14 16.23 10.26
N LEU A 721 -3.16 15.35 10.01
CA LEU A 721 -1.76 15.71 10.23
C LEU A 721 -1.40 16.91 9.35
N GLY A 722 -1.10 18.05 9.99
CA GLY A 722 -0.43 19.15 9.31
C GLY A 722 0.87 18.67 8.68
N TYR A 723 1.29 19.31 7.59
CA TYR A 723 2.48 18.95 6.80
C TYR A 723 3.71 18.62 7.67
N GLU A 724 3.93 19.35 8.75
CA GLU A 724 5.06 19.17 9.67
C GLU A 724 5.03 17.83 10.41
N ALA A 725 3.87 17.40 10.91
CA ALA A 725 3.74 16.17 11.68
C ALA A 725 3.75 14.93 10.75
N ALA A 726 3.14 15.02 9.57
CA ALA A 726 3.29 14.01 8.52
C ALA A 726 4.76 13.90 8.06
N HIS A 727 5.46 15.03 7.94
CA HIS A 727 6.88 15.07 7.60
C HIS A 727 7.76 14.49 8.71
N GLU A 728 7.47 14.76 9.99
CA GLU A 728 8.21 14.19 11.12
C GLU A 728 8.02 12.67 11.23
N VAL A 729 6.80 12.18 11.00
CA VAL A 729 6.50 10.74 10.97
C VAL A 729 7.16 10.06 9.76
N ALA A 730 7.08 10.68 8.57
CA ALA A 730 7.79 10.21 7.38
C ALA A 730 9.32 10.26 7.58
N GLN A 731 9.86 11.27 8.26
CA GLN A 731 11.27 11.34 8.65
C GLN A 731 11.62 10.28 9.70
N LYS A 732 10.75 9.92 10.65
CA LYS A 732 10.99 8.83 11.62
C LYS A 732 11.19 7.48 10.90
N VAL A 733 10.46 7.21 9.82
CA VAL A 733 10.66 6.03 8.95
C VAL A 733 11.83 6.20 7.99
N SER A 734 12.00 7.40 7.42
CA SER A 734 13.03 7.72 6.42
C SER A 734 14.40 8.05 7.03
N ARG A 735 14.54 8.11 8.36
CA ARG A 735 15.80 8.37 9.08
C ARG A 735 16.77 7.23 8.83
N ASN A 736 17.42 7.21 7.67
CA ASN A 736 18.69 6.55 7.34
C ASN A 736 19.01 5.22 8.06
N ARG A 737 18.01 4.40 8.40
CA ARG A 737 18.23 3.06 8.91
C ARG A 737 18.36 2.20 7.66
N ALA A 738 19.55 1.68 7.43
CA ALA A 738 19.73 0.63 6.44
C ALA A 738 18.70 -0.46 6.77
N ARG A 739 17.88 -0.81 5.78
CA ARG A 739 16.89 -1.89 5.93
C ARG A 739 17.62 -3.16 6.39
N PRO A 740 17.17 -3.82 7.47
CA PRO A 740 17.76 -5.09 7.87
C PRO A 740 17.62 -6.11 6.75
N GLN A 741 18.70 -6.85 6.47
CA GLN A 741 18.65 -7.95 5.52
C GLN A 741 17.87 -9.12 6.10
N HIS A 742 17.15 -9.82 5.23
CA HIS A 742 16.53 -11.09 5.53
C HIS A 742 17.57 -12.11 6.01
N HIS A 743 17.22 -12.89 7.04
CA HIS A 743 18.13 -13.84 7.69
C HIS A 743 18.78 -14.83 6.71
N LEU A 744 18.05 -15.33 5.71
CA LEU A 744 18.63 -16.20 4.68
C LEU A 744 19.72 -15.52 3.85
N ASP A 745 19.60 -14.22 3.54
CA ASP A 745 20.63 -13.52 2.76
C ASP A 745 21.90 -13.34 3.59
N VAL A 746 21.77 -13.08 4.89
CA VAL A 746 22.88 -13.08 5.86
C VAL A 746 23.56 -14.46 5.90
N VAL A 747 22.77 -15.53 5.99
CA VAL A 747 23.27 -16.91 6.02
C VAL A 747 24.00 -17.27 4.71
N ILE A 748 23.42 -16.95 3.55
CA ILE A 748 24.02 -17.22 2.23
C ILE A 748 25.34 -16.47 2.07
N GLN A 749 25.39 -15.20 2.49
CA GLN A 749 26.62 -14.41 2.43
C GLN A 749 27.72 -14.99 3.32
N LYS A 750 27.37 -15.58 4.47
CA LYS A 750 28.34 -16.30 5.30
C LYS A 750 28.77 -17.63 4.69
N LEU A 751 27.82 -18.39 4.13
CA LEU A 751 28.11 -19.63 3.42
C LEU A 751 29.04 -19.41 2.23
N TRP A 752 29.02 -18.24 1.59
CA TRP A 752 29.98 -17.88 0.55
C TRP A 752 31.44 -18.01 1.05
N GLY A 753 31.73 -17.67 2.31
CA GLY A 753 33.06 -17.87 2.91
C GLY A 753 33.47 -19.35 3.00
N LEU A 754 32.49 -20.25 3.12
CA LEU A 754 32.67 -21.70 3.24
C LEU A 754 32.52 -22.45 1.91
N ARG A 755 32.22 -21.75 0.82
CA ARG A 755 31.90 -22.34 -0.50
C ARG A 755 32.94 -23.32 -1.05
N ARG A 756 34.20 -23.24 -0.61
CA ARG A 756 35.26 -24.19 -1.00
C ARG A 756 35.15 -25.53 -0.27
N ASN A 757 34.62 -25.53 0.95
CA ASN A 757 34.48 -26.71 1.80
C ASN A 757 33.17 -27.46 1.52
N VAL A 758 32.12 -26.71 1.14
CA VAL A 758 30.77 -27.24 0.86
C VAL A 758 30.26 -26.79 -0.51
N PRO A 759 31.01 -26.99 -1.62
CA PRO A 759 30.66 -26.42 -2.92
C PRO A 759 29.32 -26.88 -3.47
N GLN A 760 28.90 -28.13 -3.23
CA GLN A 760 27.63 -28.64 -3.74
C GLN A 760 26.45 -28.08 -2.94
N LEU A 761 26.56 -28.10 -1.60
CA LEU A 761 25.50 -27.57 -0.73
C LEU A 761 25.39 -26.05 -0.82
N TYR A 762 26.51 -25.33 -1.00
CA TYR A 762 26.47 -23.90 -1.27
C TYR A 762 25.77 -23.59 -2.60
N ARG A 763 26.04 -24.37 -3.65
CA ARG A 763 25.39 -24.20 -4.96
C ARG A 763 23.89 -24.46 -4.89
N LEU A 764 23.46 -25.46 -4.11
CA LEU A 764 22.05 -25.70 -3.82
C LEU A 764 21.43 -24.55 -3.02
N ALA A 765 22.10 -24.06 -1.97
CA ALA A 765 21.64 -22.92 -1.17
C ALA A 765 21.46 -21.67 -2.03
N LEU A 766 22.41 -21.39 -2.95
CA LEU A 766 22.29 -20.30 -3.93
C LEU A 766 21.10 -20.48 -4.88
N PHE A 767 20.90 -21.68 -5.42
CA PHE A 767 19.73 -21.96 -6.28
C PHE A 767 18.42 -21.66 -5.53
N VAL A 768 18.34 -22.09 -4.28
CA VAL A 768 17.18 -21.90 -3.40
C VAL A 768 16.96 -20.42 -3.08
N ALA A 769 18.03 -19.65 -2.90
CA ALA A 769 17.97 -18.20 -2.69
C ALA A 769 17.27 -17.43 -3.82
N MET A 770 17.33 -17.97 -5.05
CA MET A 770 16.69 -17.37 -6.23
C MET A 770 15.18 -17.63 -6.26
N ILE A 771 14.66 -18.55 -5.46
CA ILE A 771 13.23 -18.87 -5.44
C ILE A 771 12.49 -17.74 -4.73
N LYS A 772 11.76 -16.93 -5.50
CA LYS A 772 10.94 -15.86 -4.98
C LYS A 772 9.48 -16.32 -4.84
N PRO A 773 8.94 -16.43 -3.61
CA PRO A 773 7.59 -16.92 -3.39
C PRO A 773 6.49 -16.00 -3.95
N THR A 774 6.80 -14.73 -4.25
CA THR A 774 5.83 -13.72 -4.70
C THR A 774 6.37 -12.91 -5.88
N THR A 775 5.46 -12.28 -6.62
CA THR A 775 5.73 -11.31 -7.71
C THR A 775 5.55 -9.86 -7.25
N VAL A 776 5.66 -9.59 -5.94
CA VAL A 776 5.37 -8.25 -5.38
C VAL A 776 6.19 -7.13 -6.02
N ASN A 777 7.42 -7.39 -6.46
CA ASN A 777 8.20 -6.35 -7.13
C ASN A 777 7.55 -5.92 -8.45
N CYS A 778 6.95 -6.86 -9.20
CA CYS A 778 6.20 -6.53 -10.40
C CYS A 778 4.93 -5.73 -10.06
N GLU A 779 4.22 -6.07 -8.98
CA GLU A 779 3.09 -5.27 -8.48
C GLU A 779 3.52 -3.84 -8.12
N ARG A 780 4.71 -3.67 -7.51
CA ARG A 780 5.29 -2.35 -7.20
C ARG A 780 5.65 -1.57 -8.46
N VAL A 781 6.14 -2.24 -9.49
CA VAL A 781 6.37 -1.62 -10.81
C VAL A 781 5.05 -1.07 -11.35
N PHE A 782 3.98 -1.87 -11.38
CA PHE A 782 2.69 -1.40 -11.89
C PHE A 782 2.02 -0.33 -11.01
N SER A 783 2.20 -0.41 -9.70
CA SER A 783 1.80 0.66 -8.77
C SER A 783 2.53 1.96 -9.12
N MET A 784 3.85 1.91 -9.31
CA MET A 784 4.64 3.07 -9.71
C MET A 784 4.29 3.57 -11.11
N CYS A 785 4.00 2.68 -12.07
CA CYS A 785 3.46 3.05 -13.37
C CYS A 785 2.18 3.86 -13.24
N THR A 786 1.28 3.46 -12.33
CA THR A 786 0.02 4.16 -12.07
C THR A 786 0.28 5.53 -11.46
N VAL A 787 1.17 5.65 -10.47
CA VAL A 787 1.55 6.94 -9.88
C VAL A 787 2.14 7.87 -10.94
N LEU A 788 3.12 7.40 -11.72
CA LEU A 788 3.78 8.22 -12.73
C LEU A 788 2.81 8.66 -13.84
N LYS A 789 2.02 7.74 -14.40
CA LYS A 789 1.12 8.06 -15.54
C LYS A 789 -0.15 8.79 -15.11
N THR A 790 -0.78 8.34 -14.03
CA THR A 790 -2.13 8.80 -13.64
C THR A 790 -2.06 9.93 -12.63
N GLU A 791 -1.37 9.75 -11.51
CA GLU A 791 -1.39 10.72 -10.39
C GLU A 791 -0.53 11.95 -10.67
N LEU A 792 0.65 11.73 -11.24
CA LEU A 792 1.59 12.80 -11.61
C LEU A 792 1.37 13.30 -13.04
N HIS A 793 0.35 12.77 -13.73
CA HIS A 793 -0.05 13.12 -15.09
C HIS A 793 1.11 13.18 -16.09
N THR A 794 2.13 12.32 -15.92
CA THR A 794 3.28 12.33 -16.82
C THR A 794 2.89 11.65 -18.13
N ARG A 795 3.07 12.36 -19.25
CA ARG A 795 2.88 11.81 -20.60
C ARG A 795 4.14 11.09 -21.06
N HIS A 796 4.60 10.10 -20.30
CA HIS A 796 5.80 9.36 -20.66
C HIS A 796 5.50 8.35 -21.78
N SER A 797 6.37 8.34 -22.80
CA SER A 797 6.46 7.21 -23.72
C SER A 797 6.80 5.94 -22.93
N VAL A 798 6.50 4.75 -23.49
CA VAL A 798 6.86 3.47 -22.83
C VAL A 798 8.36 3.40 -22.52
N THR A 799 9.22 3.87 -23.43
CA THR A 799 10.68 3.94 -23.23
C THR A 799 11.06 4.89 -22.09
N SER A 800 10.47 6.08 -22.02
CA SER A 800 10.75 7.03 -20.92
C SER A 800 10.24 6.52 -19.59
N LEU A 801 9.09 5.85 -19.60
CA LEU A 801 8.51 5.24 -18.41
C LEU A 801 9.44 4.13 -17.91
N ASP A 802 9.89 3.23 -18.78
CA ASP A 802 10.83 2.15 -18.45
C ASP A 802 12.14 2.69 -17.87
N GLN A 803 12.75 3.70 -18.51
CA GLN A 803 13.95 4.36 -17.99
C GLN A 803 13.72 5.02 -16.62
N SER A 804 12.56 5.64 -16.43
CA SER A 804 12.22 6.30 -15.17
C SER A 804 12.01 5.28 -14.06
N LEU A 805 11.30 4.19 -14.35
CA LEU A 805 11.11 3.07 -13.44
C LEU A 805 12.45 2.43 -13.08
N PHE A 806 13.32 2.23 -14.07
CA PHE A 806 14.63 1.64 -13.85
C PHE A 806 15.47 2.46 -12.87
N ILE A 807 15.59 3.78 -13.11
CA ILE A 807 16.32 4.66 -12.21
C ILE A 807 15.63 4.68 -10.84
N LYS A 808 14.31 4.86 -10.78
CA LYS A 808 13.59 4.99 -9.51
C LYS A 808 13.62 3.72 -8.65
N LEU A 809 13.57 2.53 -9.26
CA LEU A 809 13.48 1.26 -8.54
C LEU A 809 14.83 0.62 -8.25
N ASN A 810 15.88 0.92 -9.03
CA ASN A 810 17.21 0.31 -8.87
C ASN A 810 18.26 1.22 -8.23
N THR A 811 17.91 2.47 -7.89
CA THR A 811 18.85 3.42 -7.26
C THR A 811 18.34 3.86 -5.90
N SER A 812 19.21 4.50 -5.12
CA SER A 812 18.88 4.91 -3.75
C SER A 812 17.91 6.10 -3.66
N GLY A 813 17.61 6.77 -4.78
CA GLY A 813 16.91 8.05 -4.80
C GLY A 813 17.73 9.24 -4.27
N SER A 814 18.96 9.02 -3.79
CA SER A 814 19.81 10.08 -3.23
C SER A 814 20.96 10.44 -4.18
N VAL A 815 20.96 11.69 -4.66
CA VAL A 815 22.05 12.22 -5.50
C VAL A 815 23.42 12.06 -4.83
N MET A 816 23.48 12.18 -3.50
CA MET A 816 24.73 12.05 -2.74
C MET A 816 25.28 10.63 -2.79
N LYS A 817 24.43 9.62 -2.72
CA LYS A 817 24.84 8.21 -2.83
C LYS A 817 25.21 7.84 -4.25
N GLU A 818 24.54 8.43 -5.24
CA GLU A 818 24.77 8.16 -6.66
C GLU A 818 25.88 9.03 -7.29
N HIS A 819 26.56 9.88 -6.52
CA HIS A 819 27.54 10.84 -7.04
C HIS A 819 28.59 10.21 -7.98
N GLU A 820 29.18 9.08 -7.59
CA GLU A 820 30.21 8.40 -8.38
C GLU A 820 29.65 7.82 -9.69
N ALA A 821 28.46 7.23 -9.64
CA ALA A 821 27.77 6.69 -10.80
C ALA A 821 27.38 7.81 -11.80
N LEU A 822 26.87 8.93 -11.28
CA LEU A 822 26.56 10.12 -12.08
C LEU A 822 27.83 10.70 -12.71
N ALA A 823 28.95 10.75 -11.99
CA ALA A 823 30.23 11.19 -12.55
C ALA A 823 30.69 10.31 -13.72
N LYS A 824 30.56 8.99 -13.59
CA LYS A 824 30.86 8.05 -14.68
C LYS A 824 29.92 8.24 -15.87
N ALA A 825 28.63 8.48 -15.62
CA ALA A 825 27.67 8.79 -16.67
C ALA A 825 28.00 10.11 -17.40
N VAL A 826 28.42 11.16 -16.67
CA VAL A 826 28.88 12.43 -17.25
C VAL A 826 30.11 12.23 -18.14
N ILE A 827 31.10 11.45 -17.68
CA ILE A 827 32.28 11.12 -18.49
C ILE A 827 31.86 10.41 -19.79
N ALA A 828 30.95 9.43 -19.70
CA ALA A 828 30.44 8.72 -20.86
C ALA A 828 29.69 9.66 -21.83
N TYR A 829 28.88 10.58 -21.30
CA TYR A 829 28.20 11.60 -22.09
C TYR A 829 29.18 12.55 -22.79
N HIS A 830 30.18 13.04 -22.05
CA HIS A 830 31.20 13.97 -22.54
C HIS A 830 32.05 13.35 -23.66
N SER A 831 32.31 12.03 -23.60
CA SER A 831 33.04 11.32 -24.66
C SER A 831 32.38 11.43 -26.05
N GLY A 832 31.08 11.74 -26.09
CA GLY A 832 30.31 11.87 -27.34
C GLY A 832 30.01 10.54 -28.06
N THR A 833 30.59 9.42 -27.62
CA THR A 833 30.56 8.13 -28.33
C THR A 833 29.14 7.63 -28.61
N LYS A 834 28.23 7.78 -27.64
CA LYS A 834 26.82 7.35 -27.72
C LYS A 834 25.84 8.51 -27.83
N ILE A 835 26.29 9.73 -28.15
CA ILE A 835 25.40 10.90 -28.11
C ILE A 835 24.22 10.80 -29.08
N HIS A 836 24.43 10.19 -30.25
CA HIS A 836 23.39 9.93 -31.26
C HIS A 836 22.30 8.99 -30.72
N LEU A 837 22.68 7.97 -29.94
CA LEU A 837 21.75 7.07 -29.28
C LEU A 837 20.88 7.83 -28.28
N TYR A 838 21.48 8.64 -27.41
CA TYR A 838 20.75 9.43 -26.42
C TYR A 838 19.82 10.46 -27.07
N GLN A 839 20.26 11.09 -28.16
CA GLN A 839 19.42 11.99 -28.96
C GLN A 839 18.24 11.27 -29.61
N SER A 840 18.47 10.08 -30.18
CA SER A 840 17.41 9.26 -30.77
C SER A 840 16.36 8.85 -29.74
N ILE A 841 16.80 8.38 -28.57
CA ILE A 841 15.90 8.01 -27.47
C ILE A 841 15.09 9.24 -27.04
N ALA A 842 15.75 10.38 -26.80
CA ALA A 842 15.07 11.61 -26.42
C ALA A 842 14.06 12.11 -27.48
N ALA A 843 14.34 11.92 -28.77
CA ALA A 843 13.44 12.32 -29.85
C ALA A 843 12.16 11.46 -29.92
N GLN A 844 12.25 10.17 -29.59
CA GLN A 844 11.08 9.28 -29.49
C GLN A 844 10.13 9.72 -28.37
N VAL A 845 10.65 10.33 -27.31
CA VAL A 845 9.86 10.88 -26.19
C VAL A 845 8.99 12.07 -26.63
N GLU A 846 9.49 12.92 -27.53
CA GLU A 846 8.79 14.16 -27.91
C GLU A 846 7.67 13.98 -28.94
N ASN A 847 7.85 13.11 -29.93
CA ASN A 847 6.88 12.99 -31.03
C ASN A 847 5.52 12.43 -30.55
N ILE A 848 5.51 11.64 -29.47
CA ILE A 848 4.28 11.13 -28.84
C ILE A 848 3.59 12.24 -28.04
N ASN A 849 4.36 13.12 -27.39
CA ASN A 849 3.82 14.22 -26.58
C ASN A 849 3.27 15.39 -27.39
N ARG A 850 3.57 15.46 -28.69
CA ARG A 850 3.14 16.53 -29.59
C ARG A 850 2.07 16.14 -30.62
N ASP A 851 1.63 14.87 -30.74
CA ASP A 851 0.57 14.54 -31.71
C ASP A 851 -0.76 15.21 -31.30
N PRO A 852 -1.26 16.21 -32.06
CA PRO A 852 -2.48 16.93 -31.72
C PRO A 852 -3.72 16.03 -31.73
N ARG A 853 -3.68 14.90 -32.45
CA ARG A 853 -4.79 13.94 -32.55
C ARG A 853 -4.99 13.16 -31.25
N VAL A 854 -3.92 12.93 -30.51
CA VAL A 854 -3.97 12.28 -29.18
C VAL A 854 -4.43 13.27 -28.10
N SER A 855 -4.07 14.56 -28.23
CA SER A 855 -4.56 15.62 -27.33
C SER A 855 -6.07 15.88 -27.45
N HIS A 856 -6.70 15.57 -28.59
CA HIS A 856 -8.15 15.74 -28.76
C HIS A 856 -8.98 14.51 -28.37
N MET A 857 -8.39 13.30 -28.36
CA MET A 857 -9.12 12.05 -28.06
C MET A 857 -9.28 11.75 -26.56
N LEU A 858 -8.58 12.46 -25.66
CA LEU A 858 -8.57 12.17 -24.22
C LEU A 858 -9.15 13.30 -23.35
N VAL A 859 -9.68 14.36 -23.98
CA VAL A 859 -10.42 15.45 -23.31
C VAL A 859 -11.95 15.26 -23.44
N HIS A 860 -12.38 14.22 -24.17
CA HIS A 860 -13.74 13.68 -24.21
C HIS A 860 -13.69 12.24 -23.72
#